data_AF-A0A960I095-F1
#
_entry.id   AF-A0A960I095-F1
#
_cell.length_a   1.000
_cell.length_b   1.000
_cell.length_c   1.000
_cell.angle_alpha   90.00
_cell.angle_beta   90.00
_cell.angle_gamma   90.00
#
_symmetry.space_group_name_H-M   'P 1'
#
loop_
_entity.id
_entity.type
_entity.pdbx_description
1 polymer ?
#
loop_
_entity_poly.entity_id
_entity_poly.type
_entity_poly.pdbx_seq_one_letter_code
_entity_poly.pdbx_strand_id
1 'polypeptide(L)'
;VLRIVGVLTVIAVGALVPLTFGESNVLRASTVVALVLLGLSVVVLTGWTGEVTLGQMSFAATGAAVSAYATLHWRFDLTLCLLVGGAAAAVVAVIVALPTLRWQGIFLAVTTLAFALASINYLLNPTVATWIPTEDVLRRPLFGSIGMESRWVMYEVAFVVVALSFALVAGVRRSRVGRILRAVRDNPAAAQSYGVRVPLARVTAFALSGFLAGMAGTLLFSINERYEVAVFSATEGLNVFIAAVVGGVGSLLGAVAGVVLLDGARGFLSGPAGLLPSAVGVLVILLVLPGGLADLLYRLRDAALRRFASAKGIEVPSLVADRRVPDVVIGSSDEQTDTARPAGPVRADGDAGWLSVRGLDVAYDRVQVLFDVDVDIEKGKITALLGTNGAGKSTLLKAIGGVAPVTKGTLRLGELDLHRLRPEQVPHHGIVQMPGGHGVFPSLTVDENLRVAAWLFRHDRAGAKARIDSARSKFPILERRRHDPAADLSGGQQQQLALAMALLAEPDLLLVDELSLGLAPVVVEELLQELRCLRDRGTTIVVVEQSVNVALTIADHAYFMEKGEIRFSGAADDLLAQPELVRSVYLQGAKEALGTSPARVAVRDEPGEVNGPARIGSNVALSVDGLSVSFGGIAAVDGVDLSVADGEIVGLIGPNGAGKTTLFDLISGFTAADAGRVTLHGHDLTGTAPSGRARAGLGRSFQDARLFGGLTVTETISLALERWIEGDDVLTGAFRLPAAVGAERDISERVDELIELFGLGAFRSKLVGDLSTGSRRMVDLACVVAHQPTVLLLDEPTSGIAQREAEALGPLLLGLRDRLSASLLVIEHDISLISSVSDRLVALDQGRVVTEGKPATVLEHPEVVASYLGTGDATLKRSDHELEGMS
;
A
#
# COMPACT_ATOMS: atom_id res chain seq x y z
N VAL A 1 -10.46 -25.04 23.69
CA VAL A 1 -9.92 -25.52 24.98
C VAL A 1 -8.48 -25.03 25.23
N LEU A 2 -7.47 -25.39 24.43
CA LEU A 2 -6.06 -24.99 24.68
C LEU A 2 -5.82 -23.47 24.83
N ARG A 3 -6.46 -22.64 24.00
CA ARG A 3 -6.37 -21.17 24.11
C ARG A 3 -6.97 -20.64 25.42
N ILE A 4 -8.06 -21.23 25.88
CA ILE A 4 -8.76 -20.83 27.11
C ILE A 4 -7.90 -21.21 28.32
N VAL A 5 -7.36 -22.43 28.33
CA VAL A 5 -6.42 -22.90 29.36
C VAL A 5 -5.18 -22.02 29.43
N GLY A 6 -4.55 -21.71 28.29
CA GLY A 6 -3.37 -20.83 28.25
C GLY A 6 -3.64 -19.42 28.79
N VAL A 7 -4.79 -18.82 28.43
CA VAL A 7 -5.20 -17.50 28.96
C VAL A 7 -5.43 -17.56 30.47
N LEU A 8 -6.12 -18.60 30.96
CA LEU A 8 -6.35 -18.78 32.40
C LEU A 8 -5.05 -18.98 33.18
N THR A 9 -4.07 -19.71 32.63
CA THR A 9 -2.75 -19.87 33.25
C THR A 9 -2.00 -18.53 33.34
N VAL A 10 -2.00 -17.71 32.27
CA VAL A 10 -1.35 -16.39 32.30
C VAL A 10 -2.02 -15.46 33.32
N ILE A 11 -3.35 -15.50 33.40
CA ILE A 11 -4.11 -14.72 34.39
C ILE A 11 -3.78 -15.18 35.81
N ALA A 12 -3.74 -16.50 36.06
CA ALA A 12 -3.41 -17.07 37.36
C ALA A 12 -1.97 -16.76 37.78
N VAL A 13 -1.00 -16.89 36.86
CA VAL A 13 0.39 -16.54 37.13
C VAL A 13 0.53 -15.04 37.41
N GLY A 14 -0.08 -14.17 36.60
CA GLY A 14 -0.08 -12.73 36.84
C GLY A 14 -0.64 -12.36 38.21
N ALA A 15 -1.77 -12.94 38.61
CA ALA A 15 -2.39 -12.68 39.90
C ALA A 15 -1.58 -13.20 41.10
N LEU A 16 -0.88 -14.34 40.94
CA LEU A 16 -0.17 -15.03 42.03
C LEU A 16 1.31 -14.65 42.15
N VAL A 17 1.94 -14.14 41.08
CA VAL A 17 3.37 -13.76 41.07
C VAL A 17 3.75 -12.80 42.20
N PRO A 18 2.96 -11.76 42.52
CA PRO A 18 3.33 -10.85 43.59
C PRO A 18 3.39 -11.50 44.95
N LEU A 19 2.69 -12.62 45.20
CA LEU A 19 2.67 -13.28 46.52
C LEU A 19 4.06 -13.75 46.99
N THR A 20 5.04 -13.76 46.08
CA THR A 20 6.44 -14.07 46.37
C THR A 20 7.29 -12.84 46.73
N PHE A 21 6.69 -11.64 46.73
CA PHE A 21 7.37 -10.35 46.85
C PHE A 21 7.11 -9.62 48.17
N GLY A 22 8.08 -8.82 48.64
CA GLY A 22 7.89 -7.86 49.74
C GLY A 22 7.12 -6.60 49.32
N GLU A 23 6.67 -5.78 50.27
CA GLU A 23 5.74 -4.65 50.01
C GLU A 23 6.21 -3.65 48.94
N SER A 24 7.51 -3.33 48.90
CA SER A 24 8.08 -2.41 47.90
C SER A 24 8.01 -2.97 46.48
N ASN A 25 8.07 -4.29 46.34
CA ASN A 25 7.98 -4.98 45.05
C ASN A 25 6.51 -5.10 44.58
N VAL A 26 5.55 -5.17 45.51
CA VAL A 26 4.11 -5.12 45.18
C VAL A 26 3.71 -3.76 44.62
N LEU A 27 4.24 -2.67 45.19
CA LEU A 27 4.04 -1.32 44.67
C LEU A 27 4.56 -1.20 43.22
N ARG A 28 5.79 -1.64 42.98
CA ARG A 28 6.38 -1.66 41.63
C ARG A 28 5.58 -2.51 40.65
N ALA A 29 5.17 -3.71 41.07
CA ALA A 29 4.35 -4.59 40.24
C ALA A 29 3.00 -3.93 39.88
N SER A 30 2.38 -3.21 40.83
CA SER A 30 1.14 -2.47 40.59
C SER A 30 1.34 -1.36 39.55
N THR A 31 2.45 -0.62 39.64
CA THR A 31 2.82 0.41 38.65
C THR A 31 3.01 -0.19 37.26
N VAL A 32 3.75 -1.29 37.14
CA VAL A 32 3.96 -2.00 35.86
C VAL A 32 2.62 -2.44 35.26
N VAL A 33 1.72 -2.98 36.08
CA VAL A 33 0.36 -3.36 35.65
C VAL A 33 -0.41 -2.14 35.14
N ALA A 34 -0.38 -1.01 35.83
CA ALA A 34 -1.02 0.22 35.34
C ALA A 34 -0.39 0.73 34.02
N LEU A 35 0.93 0.64 33.87
CA LEU A 35 1.64 1.02 32.66
C LEU A 35 1.31 0.11 31.46
N VAL A 36 0.92 -1.14 31.67
CA VAL A 36 0.41 -2.00 30.59
C VAL A 36 -0.79 -1.36 29.91
N LEU A 37 -1.68 -0.73 30.68
CA LEU A 37 -2.88 -0.08 30.15
C LEU A 37 -2.54 1.17 29.32
N LEU A 38 -1.47 1.88 29.71
CA LEU A 38 -0.82 2.94 28.94
C LEU A 38 -0.17 2.38 27.65
N GLY A 39 0.49 1.23 27.70
CA GLY A 39 0.99 0.54 26.50
C GLY A 39 -0.12 0.12 25.55
N LEU A 40 -1.27 -0.34 26.06
CA LEU A 40 -2.45 -0.66 25.26
C LEU A 40 -3.02 0.59 24.58
N SER A 41 -3.01 1.75 25.25
CA SER A 41 -3.46 3.01 24.64
C SER A 41 -2.57 3.43 23.46
N VAL A 42 -1.25 3.21 23.55
CA VAL A 42 -0.30 3.41 22.45
C VAL A 42 -0.62 2.48 21.27
N VAL A 43 -0.89 1.19 21.53
CA VAL A 43 -1.22 0.23 20.46
C VAL A 43 -2.52 0.59 19.74
N VAL A 44 -3.55 1.05 20.46
CA VAL A 44 -4.83 1.46 19.85
C VAL A 44 -4.64 2.60 18.86
N LEU A 45 -3.79 3.57 19.20
CA LEU A 45 -3.58 4.75 18.36
C LEU A 45 -2.48 4.47 17.33
N THR A 46 -1.23 4.34 17.76
CA THR A 46 -0.10 4.13 16.84
C THR A 46 -0.15 2.79 16.13
N GLY A 47 -0.52 1.72 16.83
CA GLY A 47 -0.57 0.39 16.25
C GLY A 47 -1.67 0.21 15.20
N TRP A 48 -2.87 0.70 15.48
CA TRP A 48 -4.03 0.45 14.61
C TRP A 48 -4.28 1.56 13.61
N THR A 49 -3.98 2.82 13.91
CA THR A 49 -4.17 3.94 12.95
C THR A 49 -2.88 4.35 12.23
N GLY A 50 -1.71 3.90 12.70
CA GLY A 50 -0.41 4.30 12.15
C GLY A 50 0.05 5.69 12.61
N GLU A 51 -0.74 6.38 13.42
CA GLU A 51 -0.44 7.73 13.88
C GLU A 51 0.47 7.68 15.11
N VAL A 52 1.71 8.16 14.97
CA VAL A 52 2.64 8.25 16.09
C VAL A 52 2.26 9.43 16.98
N THR A 53 1.96 9.16 18.25
CA THR A 53 1.72 10.21 19.24
C THR A 53 2.52 9.96 20.51
N LEU A 54 2.94 11.07 21.13
CA LEU A 54 3.67 11.11 22.40
C LEU A 54 2.87 11.85 23.49
N GLY A 55 1.55 12.01 23.28
CA GLY A 55 0.64 12.74 24.16
C GLY A 55 0.05 11.94 25.34
N GLN A 56 0.32 10.63 25.41
CA GLN A 56 -0.38 9.69 26.29
C GLN A 56 -0.28 10.05 27.78
N MET A 57 0.84 10.62 28.21
CA MET A 57 1.02 11.02 29.61
C MET A 57 0.17 12.23 30.00
N SER A 58 -0.16 13.11 29.05
CA SER A 58 -1.12 14.20 29.31
C SER A 58 -2.53 13.66 29.56
N PHE A 59 -2.93 12.65 28.77
CA PHE A 59 -4.22 11.98 28.97
C PHE A 59 -4.25 11.22 30.30
N ALA A 60 -3.16 10.55 30.65
CA ALA A 60 -3.02 9.90 31.97
C ALA A 60 -3.04 10.92 33.12
N ALA A 61 -2.29 12.02 33.03
CA ALA A 61 -2.29 13.09 34.02
C ALA A 61 -3.68 13.71 34.19
N THR A 62 -4.42 13.89 33.09
CA THR A 62 -5.81 14.38 33.13
C THR A 62 -6.69 13.42 33.93
N GLY A 63 -6.62 12.11 33.63
CA GLY A 63 -7.38 11.10 34.36
C GLY A 63 -7.02 11.05 35.84
N ALA A 64 -5.72 11.16 36.18
CA ALA A 64 -5.24 11.20 37.54
C ALA A 64 -5.73 12.44 38.32
N ALA A 65 -5.63 13.63 37.73
CA ALA A 65 -6.05 14.88 38.34
C ALA A 65 -7.56 14.93 38.60
N VAL A 66 -8.37 14.50 37.61
CA VAL A 66 -9.83 14.43 37.74
C VAL A 66 -10.22 13.38 38.79
N SER A 67 -9.57 12.22 38.80
CA SER A 67 -9.82 11.17 39.80
C SER A 67 -9.41 11.59 41.21
N ALA A 68 -8.33 12.34 41.38
CA ALA A 68 -7.95 12.91 42.66
C ALA A 68 -9.03 13.85 43.20
N TYR A 69 -9.51 14.77 42.35
CA TYR A 69 -10.60 15.68 42.69
C TYR A 69 -11.90 14.92 43.00
N ALA A 70 -12.29 13.94 42.18
CA ALA A 70 -13.51 13.15 42.34
C ALA A 70 -13.51 12.30 43.62
N THR A 71 -12.36 11.74 43.99
CA THR A 71 -12.21 10.92 45.20
C THR A 71 -12.40 11.76 46.47
N LEU A 72 -11.83 12.97 46.47
CA LEU A 72 -11.87 13.89 47.61
C LEU A 72 -13.24 14.58 47.74
N HIS A 73 -13.70 15.22 46.66
CA HIS A 73 -14.88 16.09 46.70
C HIS A 73 -16.19 15.36 46.38
N TRP A 74 -16.22 14.53 45.34
CA TRP A 74 -17.44 13.79 44.95
C TRP A 74 -17.60 12.48 45.70
N ARG A 75 -16.59 12.08 46.46
CA ARG A 75 -16.58 10.87 47.28
C ARG A 75 -16.73 9.58 46.47
N PHE A 76 -16.30 9.60 45.21
CA PHE A 76 -16.36 8.47 44.30
C PHE A 76 -15.38 7.37 44.68
N ASP A 77 -15.77 6.12 44.45
CA ASP A 77 -14.87 4.97 44.56
C ASP A 77 -14.01 4.82 43.29
N LEU A 78 -13.07 3.88 43.32
CA LEU A 78 -12.15 3.67 42.20
C LEU A 78 -12.88 3.35 40.89
N THR A 79 -14.01 2.61 40.93
CA THR A 79 -14.76 2.27 39.72
C THR A 79 -15.33 3.51 39.04
N LEU A 80 -15.97 4.39 39.81
CA LEU A 80 -16.48 5.66 39.28
C LEU A 80 -15.35 6.59 38.83
N CYS A 81 -14.25 6.64 39.58
CA CYS A 81 -13.06 7.41 39.20
C CYS A 81 -12.45 6.91 37.87
N LEU A 82 -12.37 5.59 37.65
CA LEU A 82 -11.88 5.04 36.38
C LEU A 82 -12.73 5.49 35.19
N LEU A 83 -14.06 5.51 35.34
CA LEU A 83 -14.98 5.94 34.29
C LEU A 83 -14.88 7.45 34.03
N VAL A 84 -14.89 8.28 35.07
CA VAL A 84 -14.89 9.73 34.92
C VAL A 84 -13.52 10.26 34.52
N GLY A 85 -12.43 9.73 35.11
CA GLY A 85 -11.06 10.05 34.72
C GLY A 85 -10.76 9.61 33.28
N GLY A 86 -11.21 8.42 32.89
CA GLY A 86 -11.15 7.96 31.50
C GLY A 86 -11.94 8.86 30.55
N ALA A 87 -13.19 9.21 30.89
CA ALA A 87 -14.03 10.08 30.05
C ALA A 87 -13.44 11.48 29.87
N ALA A 88 -12.92 12.09 30.95
CA ALA A 88 -12.26 13.39 30.88
C ALA A 88 -11.01 13.34 29.97
N ALA A 89 -10.19 12.31 30.12
CA ALA A 89 -9.02 12.11 29.26
C ALA A 89 -9.41 11.86 27.79
N ALA A 90 -10.51 11.16 27.53
CA ALA A 90 -11.04 10.96 26.17
C ALA A 90 -11.47 12.29 25.54
N VAL A 91 -12.16 13.16 26.30
CA VAL A 91 -12.54 14.51 25.83
C VAL A 91 -11.29 15.32 25.48
N VAL A 92 -10.28 15.34 26.35
CA VAL A 92 -9.01 16.02 26.08
C VAL A 92 -8.31 15.43 24.84
N ALA A 93 -8.30 14.11 24.69
CA ALA A 93 -7.73 13.46 23.52
C ALA A 93 -8.46 13.83 22.22
N VAL A 94 -9.79 13.98 22.24
CA VAL A 94 -10.58 14.45 21.09
C VAL A 94 -10.25 15.91 20.76
N ILE A 95 -10.12 16.78 21.76
CA ILE A 95 -9.73 18.19 21.56
C ILE A 95 -8.35 18.27 20.88
N VAL A 96 -7.40 17.43 21.31
CA VAL A 96 -6.08 17.34 20.68
C VAL A 96 -6.17 16.74 19.27
N ALA A 97 -7.07 15.78 19.05
CA ALA A 97 -7.25 15.15 17.75
C ALA A 97 -7.72 16.13 16.67
N LEU A 98 -8.64 17.05 17.00
CA LEU A 98 -9.31 17.92 16.01
C LEU A 98 -8.33 18.77 15.16
N PRO A 99 -7.37 19.53 15.74
CA PRO A 99 -6.36 20.24 14.95
C PRO A 99 -5.47 19.29 14.15
N THR A 100 -5.17 18.13 14.73
CA THR A 100 -4.25 17.16 14.14
C THR A 100 -4.83 16.39 12.97
N LEU A 101 -6.15 16.40 12.75
CA LEU A 101 -6.76 15.79 11.56
C LEU A 101 -6.21 16.37 10.24
N ARG A 102 -5.66 17.59 10.29
CA ARG A 102 -5.03 18.27 9.16
C ARG A 102 -3.56 17.90 8.97
N TRP A 103 -2.89 17.39 10.01
CA TRP A 103 -1.44 17.21 10.06
C TRP A 103 -1.11 15.73 10.20
N GLN A 104 -0.33 15.18 9.26
CA GLN A 104 0.01 13.76 9.25
C GLN A 104 1.48 13.52 9.61
N GLY A 105 1.79 12.33 10.12
CA GLY A 105 3.17 11.88 10.33
C GLY A 105 3.88 12.60 11.48
N ILE A 106 5.10 13.08 11.22
CA ILE A 106 6.02 13.58 12.27
C ILE A 106 5.45 14.80 13.01
N PHE A 107 4.72 15.68 12.31
CA PHE A 107 4.12 16.86 12.92
C PHE A 107 3.13 16.48 14.03
N LEU A 108 2.37 15.41 13.86
CA LEU A 108 1.46 14.92 14.89
C LEU A 108 2.20 14.47 16.16
N ALA A 109 3.30 13.75 16.01
CA ALA A 109 4.12 13.31 17.12
C ALA A 109 4.70 14.50 17.90
N VAL A 110 5.23 15.51 17.19
CA VAL A 110 5.82 16.71 17.81
C VAL A 110 4.75 17.56 18.49
N THR A 111 3.59 17.79 17.85
CA THR A 111 2.49 18.56 18.45
C THR A 111 1.94 17.89 19.69
N THR A 112 1.80 16.56 19.68
CA THR A 112 1.32 15.83 20.86
C THR A 112 2.35 15.79 21.99
N LEU A 113 3.64 15.76 21.69
CA LEU A 113 4.71 15.94 22.68
C LEU A 113 4.70 17.35 23.29
N ALA A 114 4.59 18.38 22.44
CA ALA A 114 4.50 19.77 22.90
C ALA A 114 3.27 19.99 23.77
N PHE A 115 2.12 19.44 23.38
CA PHE A 115 0.91 19.42 24.19
C PHE A 115 1.12 18.70 25.50
N ALA A 116 1.81 17.56 25.52
CA ALA A 116 2.12 16.86 26.76
C ALA A 116 2.95 17.73 27.71
N LEU A 117 4.05 18.30 27.23
CA LEU A 117 4.90 19.18 28.02
C LEU A 117 4.14 20.41 28.54
N ALA A 118 3.32 21.04 27.71
CA ALA A 118 2.51 22.19 28.10
C ALA A 118 1.45 21.79 29.14
N SER A 119 0.80 20.65 28.95
CA SER A 119 -0.24 20.16 29.86
C SER A 119 0.34 19.83 31.22
N ILE A 120 1.42 19.05 31.27
CA ILE A 120 2.02 18.57 32.51
C ILE A 120 2.67 19.72 33.29
N ASN A 121 3.36 20.64 32.62
CA ASN A 121 4.10 21.72 33.30
C ASN A 121 3.24 22.94 33.64
N TYR A 122 2.11 23.16 32.95
CA TYR A 122 1.25 24.33 33.16
C TYR A 122 -0.20 23.95 33.48
N LEU A 123 -0.91 23.24 32.60
CA LEU A 123 -2.37 23.01 32.75
C LEU A 123 -2.73 22.08 33.92
N LEU A 124 -1.87 21.10 34.20
CA LEU A 124 -2.06 20.05 35.19
C LEU A 124 -0.98 20.08 36.27
N ASN A 125 -0.24 21.19 36.37
CA ASN A 125 0.72 21.41 37.43
C ASN A 125 -0.01 22.01 38.64
N PRO A 126 -0.03 21.36 39.83
CA PRO A 126 -0.79 21.85 40.98
C PRO A 126 -0.34 23.22 41.50
N THR A 127 0.87 23.67 41.13
CA THR A 127 1.33 25.03 41.45
C THR A 127 0.57 26.13 40.70
N VAL A 128 0.04 25.79 39.52
CA VAL A 128 -0.76 26.69 38.66
C VAL A 128 -2.25 26.31 38.73
N ALA A 129 -2.55 25.02 38.62
CA ALA A 129 -3.88 24.43 38.66
C ALA A 129 -4.29 24.08 40.09
N THR A 130 -4.73 25.08 40.85
CA THR A 130 -5.07 24.96 42.28
C THR A 130 -6.27 24.05 42.60
N TRP A 131 -7.02 23.63 41.58
CA TRP A 131 -8.12 22.68 41.73
C TRP A 131 -7.64 21.23 41.93
N ILE A 132 -6.38 20.92 41.62
CA ILE A 132 -5.81 19.58 41.76
C ILE A 132 -5.35 19.39 43.22
N PRO A 133 -5.88 18.38 43.96
CA PRO A 133 -5.44 18.12 45.32
C PRO A 133 -3.95 17.79 45.40
N THR A 134 -3.25 18.37 46.38
CA THR A 134 -1.82 18.11 46.65
C THR A 134 -1.58 17.30 47.91
N GLU A 135 -2.61 17.08 48.72
CA GLU A 135 -2.57 16.23 49.90
C GLU A 135 -2.71 14.74 49.55
N ASP A 136 -2.33 13.87 50.49
CA ASP A 136 -2.51 12.43 50.32
C ASP A 136 -4.01 12.09 50.39
N VAL A 137 -4.50 11.36 49.40
CA VAL A 137 -5.92 11.03 49.24
C VAL A 137 -6.13 9.58 49.61
N LEU A 138 -6.77 9.35 50.75
CA LEU A 138 -7.13 8.01 51.21
C LEU A 138 -8.09 7.32 50.22
N ARG A 139 -7.77 6.07 49.90
CA ARG A 139 -8.59 5.24 49.01
C ARG A 139 -9.92 4.91 49.69
N ARG A 140 -11.01 5.01 48.93
CA ARG A 140 -12.35 4.60 49.39
C ARG A 140 -12.57 3.10 49.15
N PRO A 141 -13.41 2.43 49.97
CA PRO A 141 -13.79 1.04 49.73
C PRO A 141 -14.47 0.86 48.36
N LEU A 142 -14.06 -0.13 47.59
CA LEU A 142 -14.68 -0.45 46.29
C LEU A 142 -16.09 -0.98 46.52
N PHE A 143 -17.08 -0.44 45.79
CA PHE A 143 -18.49 -0.81 45.93
C PHE A 143 -19.00 -0.75 47.39
N GLY A 144 -18.35 0.07 48.23
CA GLY A 144 -18.67 0.18 49.66
C GLY A 144 -18.34 -1.04 50.52
N SER A 145 -17.72 -2.11 49.98
CA SER A 145 -17.54 -3.39 50.67
C SER A 145 -16.09 -3.92 50.68
N ILE A 146 -15.28 -3.59 49.68
CA ILE A 146 -13.89 -4.10 49.57
C ILE A 146 -12.92 -3.00 50.04
N GLY A 147 -12.20 -3.27 51.14
CA GLY A 147 -11.21 -2.34 51.69
C GLY A 147 -9.98 -2.18 50.78
N MET A 148 -9.67 -0.95 50.37
CA MET A 148 -8.58 -0.65 49.43
C MET A 148 -7.26 -0.22 50.10
N GLU A 149 -7.18 -0.30 51.42
CA GLU A 149 -6.00 0.12 52.19
C GLU A 149 -4.78 -0.77 51.92
N SER A 150 -5.01 -2.06 51.65
CA SER A 150 -3.94 -3.01 51.36
C SER A 150 -3.38 -2.83 49.96
N ARG A 151 -2.05 -2.68 49.85
CA ARG A 151 -1.32 -2.65 48.58
C ARG A 151 -1.54 -3.91 47.73
N TRP A 152 -1.78 -5.05 48.38
CA TRP A 152 -2.10 -6.31 47.71
C TRP A 152 -3.47 -6.27 47.03
N VAL A 153 -4.48 -5.79 47.75
CA VAL A 153 -5.83 -5.63 47.19
C VAL A 153 -5.81 -4.63 46.04
N MET A 154 -5.04 -3.54 46.17
CA MET A 154 -4.84 -2.58 45.07
C MET A 154 -4.18 -3.23 43.85
N TYR A 155 -3.18 -4.10 44.02
CA TYR A 155 -2.59 -4.86 42.93
C TYR A 155 -3.61 -5.74 42.22
N GLU A 156 -4.38 -6.54 42.98
CA GLU A 156 -5.38 -7.46 42.41
C GLU A 156 -6.44 -6.70 41.63
N VAL A 157 -6.92 -5.58 42.18
CA VAL A 157 -7.90 -4.73 41.50
C VAL A 157 -7.29 -4.11 40.24
N ALA A 158 -6.07 -3.59 40.28
CA ALA A 158 -5.39 -3.06 39.10
C ALA A 158 -5.23 -4.15 38.02
N PHE A 159 -4.84 -5.37 38.41
CA PHE A 159 -4.71 -6.50 37.50
C PHE A 159 -6.04 -6.88 36.84
N VAL A 160 -7.13 -6.93 37.61
CA VAL A 160 -8.48 -7.18 37.09
C VAL A 160 -8.90 -6.08 36.11
N VAL A 161 -8.67 -4.81 36.44
CA VAL A 161 -8.98 -3.68 35.54
C VAL A 161 -8.20 -3.81 34.22
N VAL A 162 -6.92 -4.18 34.28
CA VAL A 162 -6.09 -4.38 33.09
C VAL A 162 -6.53 -5.59 32.27
N ALA A 163 -6.88 -6.71 32.90
CA ALA A 163 -7.38 -7.90 32.23
C ALA A 163 -8.72 -7.62 31.52
N LEU A 164 -9.64 -6.92 32.18
CA LEU A 164 -10.91 -6.48 31.60
C LEU A 164 -10.69 -5.50 30.44
N SER A 165 -9.79 -4.52 30.61
CA SER A 165 -9.44 -3.57 29.56
C SER A 165 -8.79 -4.26 28.36
N PHE A 166 -7.91 -5.23 28.59
CA PHE A 166 -7.31 -6.03 27.52
C PHE A 166 -8.38 -6.81 26.76
N ALA A 167 -9.31 -7.46 27.46
CA ALA A 167 -10.41 -8.20 26.84
C ALA A 167 -11.31 -7.28 26.01
N LEU A 168 -11.65 -6.10 26.54
CA LEU A 168 -12.42 -5.08 25.84
C LEU A 168 -11.71 -4.61 24.56
N VAL A 169 -10.44 -4.22 24.66
CA VAL A 169 -9.63 -3.78 23.51
C VAL A 169 -9.45 -4.91 22.50
N ALA A 170 -9.25 -6.15 22.94
CA ALA A 170 -9.20 -7.31 22.04
C ALA A 170 -10.54 -7.55 21.32
N GLY A 171 -11.67 -7.26 21.98
CA GLY A 171 -13.00 -7.24 21.38
C GLY A 171 -13.14 -6.14 20.33
N VAL A 172 -12.79 -4.90 20.69
CA VAL A 172 -12.81 -3.74 19.78
C VAL A 172 -11.95 -3.99 18.53
N ARG A 173 -10.77 -4.62 18.69
CA ARG A 173 -9.89 -4.97 17.56
C ARG A 173 -10.57 -5.87 16.51
N ARG A 174 -11.41 -6.81 16.97
CA ARG A 174 -12.14 -7.76 16.11
C ARG A 174 -13.45 -7.19 15.57
N SER A 175 -13.98 -6.16 16.21
CA SER A 175 -15.18 -5.45 15.79
C SER A 175 -14.95 -4.64 14.52
N ARG A 176 -16.05 -4.15 13.94
CA ARG A 176 -16.07 -3.16 12.85
C ARG A 176 -15.11 -1.98 13.08
N VAL A 177 -15.12 -1.39 14.27
CA VAL A 177 -14.26 -0.23 14.59
C VAL A 177 -12.78 -0.61 14.39
N GLY A 178 -12.35 -1.75 14.91
CA GLY A 178 -10.97 -2.23 14.75
C GLY A 178 -10.60 -2.59 13.31
N ARG A 179 -11.55 -3.02 12.47
CA ARG A 179 -11.33 -3.22 11.02
C ARG A 179 -11.11 -1.89 10.32
N ILE A 180 -11.98 -0.91 10.58
CA ILE A 180 -11.90 0.43 10.00
C ILE A 180 -10.58 1.12 10.36
N LEU A 181 -10.17 1.09 11.64
CA LEU A 181 -8.92 1.75 12.06
C LEU A 181 -7.70 1.19 11.31
N ARG A 182 -7.62 -0.15 11.19
CA ARG A 182 -6.56 -0.82 10.43
C ARG A 182 -6.63 -0.54 8.93
N ALA A 183 -7.83 -0.49 8.35
CA ALA A 183 -8.01 -0.10 6.95
C ALA A 183 -7.49 1.31 6.68
N VAL A 184 -7.84 2.27 7.54
CA VAL A 184 -7.41 3.67 7.45
C VAL A 184 -5.90 3.81 7.58
N ARG A 185 -5.25 2.98 8.42
CA ARG A 185 -3.80 2.92 8.52
C ARG A 185 -3.14 2.44 7.23
N ASP A 186 -3.68 1.37 6.66
CA ASP A 186 -3.06 0.73 5.49
C ASP A 186 -3.28 1.55 4.21
N ASN A 187 -4.51 2.03 3.98
CA ASN A 187 -4.82 2.93 2.87
C ASN A 187 -6.07 3.79 3.16
N PRO A 188 -5.91 5.06 3.58
CA PRO A 188 -7.05 5.93 3.89
C PRO A 188 -7.88 6.27 2.64
N ALA A 189 -7.28 6.35 1.46
CA ALA A 189 -8.00 6.70 0.23
C ALA A 189 -8.94 5.57 -0.21
N ALA A 190 -8.46 4.32 -0.20
CA ALA A 190 -9.31 3.16 -0.48
C ALA A 190 -10.40 2.96 0.58
N ALA A 191 -10.12 3.25 1.86
CA ALA A 191 -11.17 3.20 2.88
C ALA A 191 -12.28 4.24 2.58
N GLN A 192 -11.91 5.45 2.15
CA GLN A 192 -12.87 6.50 1.81
C GLN A 192 -13.72 6.14 0.57
N SER A 193 -13.17 5.45 -0.43
CA SER A 193 -13.95 5.02 -1.60
C SER A 193 -15.02 3.97 -1.27
N TYR A 194 -14.91 3.27 -0.13
CA TYR A 194 -15.97 2.40 0.40
C TYR A 194 -16.93 3.11 1.38
N GLY A 195 -16.77 4.43 1.57
CA GLY A 195 -17.65 5.23 2.43
C GLY A 195 -17.14 5.43 3.87
N VAL A 196 -15.92 5.02 4.21
CA VAL A 196 -15.37 5.23 5.56
C VAL A 196 -15.06 6.70 5.82
N ARG A 197 -15.56 7.24 6.94
CA ARG A 197 -15.22 8.61 7.40
C ARG A 197 -13.90 8.61 8.17
N VAL A 198 -12.79 8.80 7.45
CA VAL A 198 -11.44 8.82 8.05
C VAL A 198 -11.29 9.79 9.24
N PRO A 199 -11.82 11.03 9.20
CA PRO A 199 -11.72 11.93 10.36
C PRO A 199 -12.39 11.37 11.62
N LEU A 200 -13.57 10.77 11.47
CA LEU A 200 -14.30 10.16 12.58
C LEU A 200 -13.57 8.93 13.12
N ALA A 201 -12.99 8.11 12.24
CA ALA A 201 -12.18 6.96 12.62
C ALA A 201 -10.97 7.40 13.46
N ARG A 202 -10.24 8.43 13.03
CA ARG A 202 -9.11 9.01 13.79
C ARG A 202 -9.57 9.53 15.15
N VAL A 203 -10.63 10.36 15.21
CA VAL A 203 -11.18 10.88 16.47
C VAL A 203 -11.60 9.76 17.42
N THR A 204 -12.21 8.69 16.90
CA THR A 204 -12.58 7.50 17.68
C THR A 204 -11.36 6.81 18.28
N ALA A 205 -10.27 6.66 17.52
CA ALA A 205 -9.03 6.09 18.02
C ALA A 205 -8.39 6.95 19.12
N PHE A 206 -8.40 8.28 18.95
CA PHE A 206 -7.95 9.22 19.98
C PHE A 206 -8.81 9.13 21.25
N ALA A 207 -10.13 9.07 21.12
CA ALA A 207 -11.03 8.93 22.27
C ALA A 207 -10.80 7.61 23.02
N LEU A 208 -10.69 6.48 22.31
CA LEU A 208 -10.41 5.16 22.91
C LEU A 208 -9.04 5.11 23.58
N SER A 209 -8.01 5.66 22.92
CA SER A 209 -6.66 5.74 23.47
C SER A 209 -6.61 6.66 24.70
N GLY A 210 -7.23 7.85 24.62
CA GLY A 210 -7.35 8.80 25.72
C GLY A 210 -8.09 8.21 26.93
N PHE A 211 -9.19 7.48 26.68
CA PHE A 211 -9.93 6.78 27.74
C PHE A 211 -9.07 5.77 28.48
N LEU A 212 -8.35 4.91 27.73
CA LEU A 212 -7.40 3.96 28.31
C LEU A 212 -6.30 4.71 29.09
N ALA A 213 -5.64 5.70 28.47
CA ALA A 213 -4.59 6.45 29.15
C ALA A 213 -5.09 7.12 30.44
N GLY A 214 -6.30 7.69 30.46
CA GLY A 214 -6.94 8.26 31.65
C GLY A 214 -7.25 7.24 32.74
N MET A 215 -7.68 6.02 32.38
CA MET A 215 -7.80 4.91 33.33
C MET A 215 -6.44 4.51 33.91
N ALA A 216 -5.39 4.47 33.09
CA ALA A 216 -4.03 4.18 33.56
C ALA A 216 -3.56 5.23 34.56
N GLY A 217 -3.80 6.51 34.27
CA GLY A 217 -3.51 7.61 35.19
C GLY A 217 -4.30 7.53 36.50
N THR A 218 -5.58 7.16 36.43
CA THR A 218 -6.41 6.93 37.62
C THR A 218 -5.86 5.79 38.49
N LEU A 219 -5.41 4.68 37.88
CA LEU A 219 -4.73 3.61 38.60
C LEU A 219 -3.42 4.08 39.21
N LEU A 220 -2.58 4.81 38.46
CA LEU A 220 -1.30 5.33 38.97
C LEU A 220 -1.50 6.28 40.15
N PHE A 221 -2.48 7.19 40.08
CA PHE A 221 -2.87 8.03 41.21
C PHE A 221 -3.31 7.18 42.40
N SER A 222 -4.19 6.20 42.19
CA SER A 222 -4.71 5.37 43.28
C SER A 222 -3.61 4.52 43.92
N ILE A 223 -2.64 4.04 43.13
CA ILE A 223 -1.48 3.29 43.61
C ILE A 223 -0.59 4.17 44.48
N ASN A 224 -0.30 5.40 44.04
CA ASN A 224 0.58 6.32 44.76
C ASN A 224 -0.11 7.14 45.86
N GLU A 225 -1.46 7.10 45.94
CA GLU A 225 -2.31 7.87 46.88
C GLU A 225 -2.18 9.39 46.75
N ARG A 226 -1.41 9.87 45.77
CA ARG A 226 -1.12 11.28 45.54
C ARG A 226 -0.96 11.56 44.05
N TYR A 227 -1.34 12.77 43.65
CA TYR A 227 -1.04 13.28 42.31
C TYR A 227 0.39 13.85 42.27
N GLU A 228 1.27 13.21 41.49
CA GLU A 228 2.66 13.64 41.32
C GLU A 228 2.99 13.90 39.85
N VAL A 229 3.45 15.11 39.53
CA VAL A 229 3.77 15.54 38.16
C VAL A 229 4.89 14.68 37.54
N ALA A 230 5.87 14.25 38.34
CA ALA A 230 7.01 13.45 37.88
C ALA A 230 6.59 12.09 37.28
N VAL A 231 5.55 11.46 37.85
CA VAL A 231 4.98 10.19 37.34
C VAL A 231 4.45 10.35 35.92
N PHE A 232 3.99 11.56 35.57
CA PHE A 232 3.40 11.86 34.28
C PHE A 232 4.36 12.54 33.30
N SER A 233 5.67 12.53 33.56
CA SER A 233 6.63 13.23 32.69
C SER A 233 6.63 12.72 31.24
N ALA A 234 7.00 13.60 30.30
CA ALA A 234 7.13 13.22 28.89
C ALA A 234 8.19 12.11 28.66
N THR A 235 9.22 12.06 29.51
CA THR A 235 10.24 11.01 29.49
C THR A 235 9.64 9.63 29.78
N GLU A 236 8.72 9.52 30.76
CA GLU A 236 8.01 8.27 31.01
C GLU A 236 7.06 7.92 29.86
N GLY A 237 6.45 8.92 29.22
CA GLY A 237 5.68 8.72 27.99
C GLY A 237 6.51 8.08 26.87
N LEU A 238 7.74 8.55 26.69
CA LEU A 238 8.67 7.98 25.73
C LEU A 238 9.08 6.55 26.10
N ASN A 239 9.31 6.25 27.38
CA ASN A 239 9.61 4.89 27.84
C ASN A 239 8.46 3.92 27.50
N VAL A 240 7.20 4.31 27.76
CA VAL A 240 6.02 3.51 27.42
C VAL A 240 5.89 3.33 25.91
N PHE A 241 6.14 4.38 25.13
CA PHE A 241 6.12 4.30 23.67
C PHE A 241 7.18 3.30 23.16
N ILE A 242 8.43 3.40 23.64
CA ILE A 242 9.51 2.47 23.32
C ILE A 242 9.12 1.04 23.71
N ALA A 243 8.52 0.85 24.89
CA ALA A 243 8.03 -0.46 25.32
C ALA A 243 7.00 -1.04 24.36
N ALA A 244 6.04 -0.24 23.91
CA ALA A 244 5.05 -0.68 22.92
C ALA A 244 5.69 -1.04 21.56
N VAL A 245 6.68 -0.27 21.10
CA VAL A 245 7.40 -0.54 19.85
C VAL A 245 8.25 -1.81 19.96
N VAL A 246 9.04 -1.96 21.02
CA VAL A 246 9.85 -3.16 21.31
C VAL A 246 8.96 -4.40 21.45
N GLY A 247 7.81 -4.24 22.09
CA GLY A 247 6.79 -5.28 22.19
C GLY A 247 6.17 -5.66 20.84
N GLY A 248 6.15 -4.73 19.89
CA GLY A 248 5.47 -4.83 18.60
C GLY A 248 4.22 -3.95 18.60
N VAL A 249 4.31 -2.77 17.97
CA VAL A 249 3.30 -1.70 18.10
C VAL A 249 1.90 -2.10 17.60
N GLY A 250 1.79 -3.08 16.71
CA GLY A 250 0.52 -3.62 16.22
C GLY A 250 -0.10 -4.75 17.08
N SER A 251 0.54 -5.14 18.19
CA SER A 251 0.19 -6.31 18.98
C SER A 251 -0.19 -5.97 20.42
N LEU A 252 -1.41 -6.34 20.83
CA LEU A 252 -1.88 -6.17 22.22
C LEU A 252 -1.02 -6.96 23.21
N LEU A 253 -0.67 -8.21 22.88
CA LEU A 253 0.26 -9.02 23.68
C LEU A 253 1.68 -8.46 23.64
N GLY A 254 2.05 -7.85 22.51
CA GLY A 254 3.31 -7.14 22.36
C GLY A 254 3.46 -6.01 23.37
N ALA A 255 2.45 -5.13 23.49
CA ALA A 255 2.47 -4.06 24.50
C ALA A 255 2.64 -4.58 25.93
N VAL A 256 1.93 -5.64 26.31
CA VAL A 256 2.09 -6.27 27.63
C VAL A 256 3.53 -6.74 27.81
N ALA A 257 4.06 -7.52 26.85
CA ALA A 257 5.41 -8.05 26.92
C ALA A 257 6.49 -6.95 26.95
N GLY A 258 6.30 -5.90 26.16
CA GLY A 258 7.21 -4.76 26.09
C GLY A 258 7.27 -3.97 27.39
N VAL A 259 6.12 -3.66 28.00
CA VAL A 259 6.07 -2.96 29.30
C VAL A 259 6.63 -3.82 30.42
N VAL A 260 6.29 -5.11 30.46
CA VAL A 260 6.84 -6.05 31.45
C VAL A 260 8.35 -6.22 31.29
N LEU A 261 8.86 -6.24 30.05
CA LEU A 261 10.30 -6.34 29.80
C LEU A 261 11.03 -5.05 30.15
N LEU A 262 10.56 -3.88 29.69
CA LEU A 262 11.32 -2.65 29.87
C LEU A 262 11.14 -2.04 31.24
N ASP A 263 9.93 -2.05 31.79
CA ASP A 263 9.64 -1.45 33.09
C ASP A 263 9.70 -2.48 34.22
N GLY A 264 9.09 -3.64 33.98
CA GLY A 264 9.12 -4.75 34.94
C GLY A 264 10.51 -5.33 35.15
N ALA A 265 11.43 -5.33 34.18
CA ALA A 265 12.75 -5.92 34.37
C ALA A 265 13.77 -5.00 35.04
N ARG A 266 13.61 -3.66 34.95
CA ARG A 266 14.56 -2.67 35.51
C ARG A 266 14.79 -2.82 37.01
N GLY A 267 13.80 -3.32 37.74
CA GLY A 267 13.87 -3.52 39.19
C GLY A 267 14.29 -4.92 39.63
N PHE A 268 14.30 -5.91 38.74
CA PHE A 268 14.44 -7.33 39.10
C PHE A 268 15.63 -8.03 38.44
N LEU A 269 16.06 -7.59 37.25
CA LEU A 269 17.23 -8.14 36.58
C LEU A 269 18.51 -7.44 37.05
N SER A 270 19.50 -8.23 37.46
CA SER A 270 20.85 -7.77 37.80
C SER A 270 21.90 -8.41 36.89
N GLY A 271 23.09 -7.82 36.83
CA GLY A 271 24.19 -8.30 35.97
C GLY A 271 23.95 -8.05 34.46
N PRO A 272 24.49 -8.90 33.56
CA PRO A 272 24.37 -8.71 32.10
C PRO A 272 22.92 -8.67 31.59
N ALA A 273 21.99 -9.34 32.28
CA ALA A 273 20.57 -9.31 31.95
C ALA A 273 19.92 -7.93 32.18
N GLY A 274 20.52 -7.07 33.02
CA GLY A 274 20.11 -5.67 33.20
C GLY A 274 20.39 -4.78 31.98
N LEU A 275 21.16 -5.26 31.00
CA LEU A 275 21.35 -4.56 29.72
C LEU A 275 20.12 -4.66 28.81
N LEU A 276 19.25 -5.65 28.99
CA LEU A 276 18.04 -5.82 28.17
C LEU A 276 17.09 -4.61 28.22
N PRO A 277 16.70 -4.08 29.41
CA PRO A 277 15.87 -2.88 29.49
C PRO A 277 16.65 -1.55 29.27
N SER A 278 17.95 -1.61 29.00
CA SER A 278 18.76 -0.43 28.70
C SER A 278 18.51 0.07 27.26
N ALA A 279 18.90 1.32 26.97
CA ALA A 279 18.81 1.88 25.61
C ALA A 279 19.56 1.02 24.57
N VAL A 280 20.67 0.37 24.95
CA VAL A 280 21.43 -0.53 24.08
C VAL A 280 20.66 -1.83 23.84
N GLY A 281 20.04 -2.41 24.86
CA GLY A 281 19.23 -3.63 24.73
C GLY A 281 18.01 -3.40 23.85
N VAL A 282 17.32 -2.28 24.04
CA VAL A 282 16.23 -1.82 23.17
C VAL A 282 16.71 -1.71 21.72
N LEU A 283 17.84 -1.04 21.47
CA LEU A 283 18.40 -0.89 20.13
C LEU A 283 18.69 -2.25 19.49
N VAL A 284 19.30 -3.18 20.22
CA VAL A 284 19.58 -4.55 19.73
C VAL A 284 18.27 -5.27 19.39
N ILE A 285 17.24 -5.17 20.24
CA ILE A 285 15.95 -5.82 19.97
C ILE A 285 15.33 -5.24 18.70
N LEU A 286 15.35 -3.92 18.51
CA LEU A 286 14.79 -3.28 17.31
C LEU A 286 15.57 -3.65 16.03
N LEU A 287 16.90 -3.81 16.12
CA LEU A 287 17.74 -4.22 15.00
C LEU A 287 17.55 -5.69 14.62
N VAL A 288 17.35 -6.58 15.60
CA VAL A 288 17.25 -8.04 15.37
C VAL A 288 15.81 -8.47 15.13
N LEU A 289 14.83 -7.82 15.77
CA LEU A 289 13.40 -8.15 15.71
C LEU A 289 12.60 -6.90 15.30
N PRO A 290 12.56 -6.54 14.00
CA PRO A 290 11.85 -5.34 13.53
C PRO A 290 10.33 -5.41 13.77
N GLY A 291 9.75 -6.61 13.89
CA GLY A 291 8.34 -6.83 14.29
C GLY A 291 8.10 -6.80 15.80
N GLY A 292 9.14 -6.56 16.61
CA GLY A 292 9.13 -6.63 18.07
C GLY A 292 9.01 -8.04 18.62
N LEU A 293 8.90 -8.15 19.95
CA LEU A 293 8.79 -9.41 20.68
C LEU A 293 7.56 -10.23 20.29
N ALA A 294 6.49 -9.58 19.85
CA ALA A 294 5.29 -10.26 19.38
C ALA A 294 5.56 -11.18 18.18
N ASP A 295 6.38 -10.75 17.22
CA ASP A 295 6.73 -11.58 16.05
C ASP A 295 7.46 -12.86 16.46
N LEU A 296 8.41 -12.75 17.40
CA LEU A 296 9.09 -13.91 17.97
C LEU A 296 8.11 -14.90 18.64
N LEU A 297 7.15 -14.39 19.42
CA LEU A 297 6.12 -15.21 20.05
C LEU A 297 5.25 -15.93 19.01
N TYR A 298 4.88 -15.26 17.92
CA TYR A 298 4.11 -15.88 16.84
C TYR A 298 4.91 -16.95 16.10
N ARG A 299 6.18 -16.69 15.77
CA ARG A 299 7.06 -17.68 15.12
C ARG A 299 7.26 -18.93 15.97
N LEU A 300 7.48 -18.77 17.28
CA LEU A 300 7.63 -19.88 18.22
C LEU A 300 6.33 -20.69 18.35
N ARG A 301 5.19 -20.00 18.47
CA ARG A 301 3.86 -20.64 18.49
C ARG A 301 3.63 -21.45 17.21
N ASP A 302 3.90 -20.87 16.05
CA ASP A 302 3.62 -21.49 14.77
C ASP A 302 4.60 -22.65 14.48
N ALA A 303 5.83 -22.58 14.98
CA ALA A 303 6.76 -23.71 14.97
C ALA A 303 6.29 -24.85 15.88
N ALA A 304 5.79 -24.56 17.08
CA ALA A 304 5.24 -25.56 18.00
C ALA A 304 3.97 -26.22 17.43
N LEU A 305 3.07 -25.41 16.85
CA LEU A 305 1.87 -25.91 16.17
C LEU A 305 2.23 -26.78 14.97
N ARG A 306 3.24 -26.41 14.16
CA ARG A 306 3.74 -27.24 13.06
C ARG A 306 4.26 -28.59 13.55
N ARG A 307 5.06 -28.61 14.61
CA ARG A 307 5.57 -29.86 15.23
C ARG A 307 4.44 -30.73 15.78
N PHE A 308 3.40 -30.13 16.36
CA PHE A 308 2.26 -30.87 16.89
C PHE A 308 1.36 -31.41 15.77
N ALA A 309 1.10 -30.62 14.74
CA ALA A 309 0.32 -31.01 13.57
C ALA A 309 1.00 -32.17 12.81
N SER A 310 2.33 -32.09 12.61
CA SER A 310 3.09 -33.18 11.99
C SER A 310 3.09 -34.45 12.84
N ALA A 311 3.19 -34.32 14.17
CA ALA A 311 3.14 -35.46 15.09
C ALA A 311 1.75 -36.13 15.16
N LYS A 312 0.68 -35.42 14.79
CA LYS A 312 -0.71 -35.92 14.83
C LYS A 312 -1.30 -36.24 13.46
N GLY A 313 -0.52 -36.10 12.38
CA GLY A 313 -1.00 -36.34 11.02
C GLY A 313 -2.14 -35.41 10.59
N ILE A 314 -2.23 -34.21 11.18
CA ILE A 314 -3.28 -33.23 10.87
C ILE A 314 -2.75 -32.34 9.75
N GLU A 315 -3.27 -32.52 8.54
CA GLU A 315 -3.05 -31.58 7.44
C GLU A 315 -3.86 -30.31 7.71
N VAL A 316 -3.16 -29.21 7.95
CA VAL A 316 -3.76 -27.88 8.12
C VAL A 316 -3.48 -27.10 6.83
N PRO A 317 -4.46 -26.90 5.94
CA PRO A 317 -4.25 -26.25 4.63
C PRO A 317 -3.58 -24.86 4.75
N SER A 318 -3.88 -24.12 5.82
CA SER A 318 -3.26 -22.81 6.08
C SER A 318 -1.77 -22.87 6.45
N LEU A 319 -1.25 -24.05 6.80
CA LEU A 319 0.16 -24.32 7.09
C LEU A 319 0.87 -25.11 5.97
N VAL A 320 0.11 -25.60 4.97
CA VAL A 320 0.59 -26.48 3.88
C VAL A 320 0.67 -25.75 2.53
N ALA A 321 0.20 -24.51 2.41
CA ALA A 321 0.35 -23.69 1.20
C ALA A 321 1.81 -23.43 0.77
N ASP A 322 2.80 -23.90 1.54
CA ASP A 322 4.23 -23.95 1.19
C ASP A 322 4.65 -25.22 0.44
N ARG A 323 3.72 -26.12 0.10
CA ARG A 323 4.00 -27.25 -0.80
C ARG A 323 3.07 -27.21 -1.99
N ARG A 324 3.71 -27.22 -3.17
CA ARG A 324 3.15 -27.44 -4.50
C ARG A 324 1.85 -28.25 -4.42
N VAL A 325 0.78 -27.72 -4.99
CA VAL A 325 -0.28 -28.58 -5.54
C VAL A 325 0.34 -29.16 -6.82
N PRO A 326 0.72 -30.45 -6.88
CA PRO A 326 1.03 -31.05 -8.16
C PRO A 326 -0.25 -31.04 -8.99
N ASP A 327 -0.12 -30.70 -10.28
CA ASP A 327 -1.22 -30.72 -11.22
C ASP A 327 -1.99 -32.04 -11.10
N VAL A 328 -3.29 -31.92 -10.83
CA VAL A 328 -4.22 -33.04 -10.93
C VAL A 328 -4.26 -33.41 -12.41
N VAL A 329 -3.54 -34.49 -12.75
CA VAL A 329 -3.60 -35.14 -14.05
C VAL A 329 -5.04 -35.63 -14.25
N ILE A 330 -5.83 -34.89 -15.01
CA ILE A 330 -7.06 -35.41 -15.58
C ILE A 330 -6.63 -36.36 -16.68
N GLY A 331 -6.91 -37.65 -16.46
CA GLY A 331 -6.50 -38.72 -17.34
C GLY A 331 -7.05 -38.56 -18.76
N SER A 332 -6.14 -38.55 -19.72
CA SER A 332 -6.38 -39.12 -21.03
C SER A 332 -5.40 -40.28 -21.21
N SER A 333 -5.94 -41.48 -21.15
CA SER A 333 -5.34 -42.67 -21.73
C SER A 333 -5.01 -42.39 -23.19
N ASP A 334 -3.73 -42.39 -23.52
CA ASP A 334 -3.21 -43.14 -24.68
C ASP A 334 -1.68 -43.26 -24.57
N GLU A 335 -1.23 -44.50 -24.65
CA GLU A 335 0.18 -44.88 -24.78
C GLU A 335 0.76 -44.26 -26.05
N GLN A 336 1.82 -43.46 -25.91
CA GLN A 336 2.81 -43.30 -26.97
C GLN A 336 4.15 -42.77 -26.42
N THR A 337 5.08 -43.71 -26.32
CA THR A 337 6.52 -43.63 -26.63
C THR A 337 7.28 -42.35 -26.26
N ASP A 338 8.09 -42.53 -25.22
CA ASP A 338 9.31 -41.80 -24.88
C ASP A 338 10.14 -41.44 -26.13
N THR A 339 10.08 -40.18 -26.56
CA THR A 339 11.09 -39.59 -27.44
C THR A 339 11.75 -38.43 -26.72
N ALA A 340 12.95 -38.70 -26.21
CA ALA A 340 13.91 -37.72 -25.74
C ALA A 340 14.03 -36.56 -26.74
N ARG A 341 13.76 -35.33 -26.27
CA ARG A 341 14.10 -34.11 -27.01
C ARG A 341 15.63 -34.04 -27.14
N PRO A 342 16.18 -33.78 -28.34
CA PRO A 342 17.62 -33.66 -28.50
C PRO A 342 18.09 -32.37 -27.82
N ALA A 343 19.05 -32.50 -26.91
CA ALA A 343 19.85 -31.38 -26.46
C ALA A 343 20.54 -30.76 -27.69
N GLY A 344 20.23 -29.50 -27.98
CA GLY A 344 20.96 -28.73 -28.97
C GLY A 344 22.46 -28.68 -28.62
N PRO A 345 23.35 -28.57 -29.61
CA PRO A 345 24.79 -28.65 -29.36
C PRO A 345 25.23 -27.51 -28.45
N VAL A 346 25.82 -27.87 -27.31
CA VAL A 346 26.66 -26.97 -26.50
C VAL A 346 27.78 -26.48 -27.43
N ARG A 347 27.74 -25.20 -27.79
CA ARG A 347 28.80 -24.56 -28.59
C ARG A 347 30.12 -24.61 -27.82
N ALA A 348 31.18 -24.91 -28.56
CA ALA A 348 32.54 -25.00 -28.03
C ALA A 348 33.06 -23.65 -27.51
N ASP A 349 33.86 -23.77 -26.46
CA ASP A 349 34.63 -22.83 -25.61
C ASP A 349 35.42 -21.68 -26.29
N GLY A 350 34.84 -20.97 -27.27
CA GLY A 350 35.53 -19.91 -28.02
C GLY A 350 34.77 -18.59 -28.20
N ASP A 351 33.54 -18.47 -27.71
CA ASP A 351 32.69 -17.29 -27.95
C ASP A 351 31.75 -17.01 -26.75
N ALA A 352 32.31 -16.97 -25.54
CA ALA A 352 31.56 -16.55 -24.36
C ALA A 352 31.29 -15.04 -24.44
N GLY A 353 30.02 -14.63 -24.45
CA GLY A 353 29.62 -13.23 -24.50
C GLY A 353 30.28 -12.38 -23.41
N TRP A 354 30.47 -11.08 -23.66
CA TRP A 354 31.14 -10.15 -22.74
C TRP A 354 30.42 -10.05 -21.40
N LEU A 355 29.08 -10.08 -21.39
CA LEU A 355 28.27 -10.41 -20.20
C LEU A 355 27.59 -11.76 -20.45
N SER A 356 27.78 -12.71 -19.55
CA SER A 356 27.20 -14.05 -19.64
C SER A 356 26.38 -14.38 -18.39
N VAL A 357 25.12 -14.73 -18.61
CA VAL A 357 24.15 -15.20 -17.63
C VAL A 357 23.92 -16.68 -17.90
N ARG A 358 24.09 -17.53 -16.89
CA ARG A 358 23.91 -18.98 -17.02
C ARG A 358 23.04 -19.57 -15.91
N GLY A 359 22.01 -20.33 -16.30
CA GLY A 359 21.12 -21.08 -15.42
C GLY A 359 20.53 -20.24 -14.28
N LEU A 360 20.15 -19.00 -14.58
CA LEU A 360 19.78 -18.00 -13.57
C LEU A 360 18.35 -18.21 -13.07
N ASP A 361 18.23 -18.45 -11.76
CA ASP A 361 16.96 -18.42 -11.02
C ASP A 361 16.91 -17.21 -10.08
N VAL A 362 15.78 -16.50 -10.12
CA VAL A 362 15.50 -15.36 -9.22
C VAL A 362 14.13 -15.56 -8.60
N ALA A 363 14.06 -15.42 -7.28
CA ALA A 363 12.83 -15.50 -6.51
C ALA A 363 12.69 -14.30 -5.58
N TYR A 364 11.46 -13.80 -5.46
CA TYR A 364 11.09 -12.82 -4.45
C TYR A 364 10.24 -13.53 -3.39
N ASP A 365 10.71 -13.50 -2.15
CA ASP A 365 10.11 -14.21 -1.01
C ASP A 365 9.84 -15.70 -1.30
N ARG A 366 8.60 -16.06 -1.60
CA ARG A 366 8.16 -17.44 -1.88
C ARG A 366 7.82 -17.69 -3.36
N VAL A 367 7.98 -16.69 -4.23
CA VAL A 367 7.58 -16.76 -5.64
C VAL A 367 8.81 -16.65 -6.52
N GLN A 368 9.07 -17.70 -7.30
CA GLN A 368 10.13 -17.71 -8.31
C GLN A 368 9.64 -17.00 -9.58
N VAL A 369 10.50 -16.16 -10.15
CA VAL A 369 10.20 -15.30 -11.31
C VAL A 369 11.04 -15.68 -12.52
N LEU A 370 12.32 -16.01 -12.34
CA LEU A 370 13.20 -16.50 -13.42
C LEU A 370 13.50 -17.97 -13.22
N PHE A 371 13.55 -18.72 -14.32
CA PHE A 371 13.76 -20.16 -14.36
C PHE A 371 14.84 -20.48 -15.40
N ASP A 372 16.01 -20.88 -14.91
CA ASP A 372 17.15 -21.39 -15.68
C ASP A 372 17.52 -20.50 -16.89
N VAL A 373 17.57 -19.19 -16.67
CA VAL A 373 17.77 -18.21 -17.76
C VAL A 373 19.23 -18.18 -18.22
N ASP A 374 19.43 -18.35 -19.53
CA ASP A 374 20.71 -18.22 -20.22
C ASP A 374 20.68 -17.03 -21.20
N VAL A 375 21.58 -16.07 -21.02
CA VAL A 375 21.68 -14.87 -21.88
C VAL A 375 23.15 -14.48 -22.06
N ASP A 376 23.55 -14.24 -23.31
CA ASP A 376 24.86 -13.68 -23.66
C ASP A 376 24.69 -12.31 -24.33
N ILE A 377 25.42 -11.31 -23.84
CA ILE A 377 25.39 -9.95 -24.36
C ILE A 377 26.78 -9.60 -24.90
N GLU A 378 26.80 -9.20 -26.17
CA GLU A 378 28.01 -8.80 -26.87
C GLU A 378 28.39 -7.34 -26.55
N LYS A 379 29.69 -7.07 -26.45
CA LYS A 379 30.20 -5.73 -26.16
C LYS A 379 29.93 -4.77 -27.32
N GLY A 380 29.47 -3.55 -27.01
CA GLY A 380 29.26 -2.48 -27.97
C GLY A 380 28.04 -2.65 -28.88
N LYS A 381 27.15 -3.61 -28.58
CA LYS A 381 25.88 -3.83 -29.27
C LYS A 381 24.69 -3.43 -28.40
N ILE A 382 23.55 -3.19 -29.04
CA ILE A 382 22.24 -3.05 -28.40
C ILE A 382 21.56 -4.42 -28.40
N THR A 383 21.27 -4.96 -27.22
CA THR A 383 20.49 -6.20 -27.05
C THR A 383 19.09 -5.87 -26.54
N ALA A 384 18.05 -6.25 -27.29
CA ALA A 384 16.67 -6.11 -26.83
C ALA A 384 16.22 -7.33 -26.02
N LEU A 385 15.48 -7.08 -24.94
CA LEU A 385 14.77 -8.10 -24.17
C LEU A 385 13.27 -7.91 -24.35
N LEU A 386 12.66 -8.86 -25.05
CA LEU A 386 11.26 -8.85 -25.48
C LEU A 386 10.46 -9.90 -24.71
N GLY A 387 9.13 -9.70 -24.63
CA GLY A 387 8.25 -10.69 -24.00
C GLY A 387 7.01 -10.04 -23.41
N THR A 388 6.04 -10.86 -23.00
CA THR A 388 4.78 -10.37 -22.39
C THR A 388 5.03 -9.70 -21.03
N ASN A 389 4.03 -8.96 -20.55
CA ASN A 389 4.06 -8.43 -19.18
C ASN A 389 4.15 -9.58 -18.18
N GLY A 390 4.98 -9.42 -17.14
CA GLY A 390 5.27 -10.48 -16.16
C GLY A 390 6.23 -11.58 -16.63
N ALA A 391 6.83 -11.48 -17.82
CA ALA A 391 7.78 -12.50 -18.31
C ALA A 391 9.14 -12.52 -17.57
N GLY A 392 9.42 -11.57 -16.68
CA GLY A 392 10.67 -11.50 -15.90
C GLY A 392 11.74 -10.56 -16.48
N LYS A 393 11.44 -9.76 -17.51
CA LYS A 393 12.39 -8.86 -18.18
C LYS A 393 13.10 -7.89 -17.23
N SER A 394 12.32 -7.07 -16.51
CA SER A 394 12.85 -6.13 -15.52
C SER A 394 13.53 -6.84 -14.34
N THR A 395 13.09 -8.06 -13.99
CA THR A 395 13.74 -8.89 -12.98
C THR A 395 15.14 -9.33 -13.41
N LEU A 396 15.31 -9.68 -14.70
CA LEU A 396 16.62 -9.99 -15.26
C LEU A 396 17.55 -8.76 -15.22
N LEU A 397 17.07 -7.57 -15.61
CA LEU A 397 17.88 -6.34 -15.50
C LEU A 397 18.27 -6.04 -14.05
N LYS A 398 17.33 -6.17 -13.11
CA LYS A 398 17.61 -5.98 -11.68
C LYS A 398 18.61 -7.01 -11.15
N ALA A 399 18.61 -8.24 -11.65
CA ALA A 399 19.60 -9.25 -11.30
C ALA A 399 20.99 -8.88 -11.85
N ILE A 400 21.08 -8.42 -13.11
CA ILE A 400 22.33 -7.94 -13.71
C ILE A 400 22.87 -6.70 -12.97
N GLY A 401 21.98 -5.78 -12.58
CA GLY A 401 22.31 -4.60 -11.78
C GLY A 401 22.61 -4.88 -10.30
N GLY A 402 22.53 -6.14 -9.86
CA GLY A 402 22.81 -6.56 -8.48
C GLY A 402 21.72 -6.20 -7.46
N VAL A 403 20.57 -5.70 -7.90
CA VAL A 403 19.46 -5.25 -7.03
C VAL A 403 18.50 -6.40 -6.68
N ALA A 404 18.36 -7.41 -7.55
CA ALA A 404 17.54 -8.59 -7.28
C ALA A 404 18.39 -9.76 -6.73
N PRO A 405 17.92 -10.48 -5.70
CA PRO A 405 18.64 -11.61 -5.13
C PRO A 405 18.62 -12.81 -6.09
N VAL A 406 19.80 -13.22 -6.53
CA VAL A 406 19.98 -14.45 -7.33
C VAL A 406 19.92 -15.67 -6.41
N THR A 407 19.06 -16.64 -6.72
CA THR A 407 18.90 -17.86 -5.92
C THR A 407 19.78 -18.99 -6.45
N LYS A 408 19.96 -19.06 -7.77
CA LYS A 408 20.78 -20.05 -8.48
C LYS A 408 21.30 -19.44 -9.78
N GLY A 409 22.41 -19.97 -10.29
CA GLY A 409 23.02 -19.56 -11.55
C GLY A 409 24.25 -18.67 -11.38
N THR A 410 24.87 -18.31 -12.49
CA THR A 410 26.07 -17.47 -12.51
C THR A 410 25.89 -16.27 -13.43
N LEU A 411 26.39 -15.12 -13.02
CA LEU A 411 26.24 -13.86 -13.74
C LEU A 411 27.62 -13.16 -13.80
N ARG A 412 28.25 -13.14 -14.97
CA ARG A 412 29.65 -12.72 -15.15
C ARG A 412 29.79 -11.66 -16.23
N LEU A 413 30.49 -10.57 -15.92
CA LEU A 413 30.95 -9.57 -16.89
C LEU A 413 32.45 -9.79 -17.13
N GLY A 414 32.81 -10.46 -18.23
CA GLY A 414 34.17 -10.95 -18.46
C GLY A 414 34.61 -11.89 -17.33
N GLU A 415 35.70 -11.55 -16.63
CA GLU A 415 36.17 -12.32 -15.48
C GLU A 415 35.41 -12.00 -14.18
N LEU A 416 34.73 -10.85 -14.11
CA LEU A 416 34.08 -10.32 -12.92
C LEU A 416 32.78 -11.07 -12.62
N ASP A 417 32.70 -11.65 -11.42
CA ASP A 417 31.49 -12.29 -10.89
C ASP A 417 30.61 -11.25 -10.19
N LEU A 418 29.48 -10.91 -10.83
CA LEU A 418 28.57 -9.87 -10.33
C LEU A 418 27.82 -10.30 -9.08
N HIS A 419 27.69 -11.61 -8.81
CA HIS A 419 27.07 -12.12 -7.59
C HIS A 419 27.82 -11.72 -6.31
N ARG A 420 29.13 -11.43 -6.41
CA ARG A 420 29.96 -11.07 -5.25
C ARG A 420 29.95 -9.58 -4.94
N LEU A 421 29.38 -8.76 -5.82
CA LEU A 421 29.31 -7.33 -5.64
C LEU A 421 28.05 -6.95 -4.87
N ARG A 422 28.18 -6.00 -3.96
CA ARG A 422 27.01 -5.31 -3.42
C ARG A 422 26.44 -4.35 -4.47
N PRO A 423 25.13 -4.08 -4.48
CA PRO A 423 24.49 -3.22 -5.48
C PRO A 423 25.22 -1.87 -5.67
N GLU A 424 25.68 -1.24 -4.58
CA GLU A 424 26.39 0.05 -4.63
C GLU A 424 27.79 -0.02 -5.29
N GLN A 425 28.34 -1.22 -5.48
CA GLN A 425 29.63 -1.45 -6.13
C GLN A 425 29.48 -1.63 -7.65
N VAL A 426 28.30 -2.07 -8.11
CA VAL A 426 28.04 -2.38 -9.53
C VAL A 426 28.30 -1.17 -10.46
N PRO A 427 27.86 0.07 -10.15
CA PRO A 427 28.18 1.24 -10.98
C PRO A 427 29.67 1.60 -11.08
N HIS A 428 30.49 1.22 -10.09
CA HIS A 428 31.95 1.46 -10.16
C HIS A 428 32.63 0.58 -11.23
N HIS A 429 31.94 -0.46 -11.69
CA HIS A 429 32.37 -1.34 -12.77
C HIS A 429 31.70 -1.00 -14.11
N GLY A 430 31.14 0.21 -14.24
CA GLY A 430 30.57 0.71 -15.49
C GLY A 430 29.20 0.13 -15.85
N ILE A 431 28.53 -0.56 -14.92
CA ILE A 431 27.18 -1.11 -15.12
C ILE A 431 26.17 -0.17 -14.48
N VAL A 432 25.32 0.45 -15.29
CA VAL A 432 24.34 1.44 -14.84
C VAL A 432 22.96 1.07 -15.33
N GLN A 433 21.98 1.12 -14.44
CA GLN A 433 20.59 0.87 -14.77
C GLN A 433 19.77 2.16 -14.76
N MET A 434 19.01 2.36 -15.82
CA MET A 434 17.94 3.35 -15.94
C MET A 434 16.60 2.63 -15.71
N PRO A 435 15.93 2.84 -14.56
CA PRO A 435 14.68 2.17 -14.25
C PRO A 435 13.48 2.82 -14.97
N GLY A 436 12.46 2.02 -15.30
CA GLY A 436 11.26 2.47 -15.99
C GLY A 436 10.33 3.31 -15.11
N GLY A 437 9.83 4.43 -15.66
CA GLY A 437 8.82 5.31 -15.05
C GLY A 437 9.20 6.03 -13.74
N HIS A 438 10.34 5.69 -13.12
CA HIS A 438 10.71 6.14 -11.76
C HIS A 438 12.22 6.47 -11.65
N GLY A 439 12.82 7.01 -12.73
CA GLY A 439 14.26 7.29 -12.79
C GLY A 439 14.74 8.61 -12.18
N VAL A 440 13.83 9.45 -11.68
CA VAL A 440 14.13 10.80 -11.15
C VAL A 440 13.57 10.98 -9.74
N PHE A 441 14.16 11.92 -8.99
CA PHE A 441 13.64 12.38 -7.70
C PHE A 441 12.70 13.58 -7.94
N PRO A 442 11.37 13.39 -7.89
CA PRO A 442 10.40 14.39 -8.37
C PRO A 442 10.42 15.70 -7.55
N SER A 443 10.70 15.60 -6.25
CA SER A 443 10.76 16.77 -5.35
C SER A 443 12.07 17.57 -5.48
N LEU A 444 13.09 17.04 -6.15
CA LEU A 444 14.36 17.71 -6.36
C LEU A 444 14.34 18.45 -7.69
N THR A 445 15.07 19.55 -7.77
CA THR A 445 15.30 20.26 -9.03
C THR A 445 16.11 19.42 -10.02
N VAL A 446 16.10 19.79 -11.29
CA VAL A 446 16.94 19.15 -12.33
C VAL A 446 18.41 19.14 -11.93
N ASP A 447 18.94 20.26 -11.45
CA ASP A 447 20.35 20.36 -11.04
C ASP A 447 20.65 19.50 -9.80
N GLU A 448 19.72 19.42 -8.85
CA GLU A 448 19.86 18.53 -7.69
C GLU A 448 19.84 17.04 -8.09
N ASN A 449 18.97 16.64 -9.02
CA ASN A 449 18.94 15.30 -9.58
C ASN A 449 20.30 14.92 -10.21
N LEU A 450 20.86 15.79 -11.05
CA LEU A 450 22.17 15.56 -11.68
C LEU A 450 23.30 15.51 -10.66
N ARG A 451 23.27 16.34 -9.60
CA ARG A 451 24.25 16.28 -8.51
C ARG A 451 24.17 14.99 -7.71
N VAL A 452 22.96 14.49 -7.44
CA VAL A 452 22.75 13.20 -6.76
C VAL A 452 23.29 12.06 -7.62
N ALA A 453 23.01 12.07 -8.93
CA ALA A 453 23.55 11.06 -9.84
C ALA A 453 25.09 11.13 -9.99
N ALA A 454 25.70 12.32 -9.86
CA ALA A 454 27.15 12.49 -9.84
C ALA A 454 27.84 12.06 -8.53
N TRP A 455 27.10 11.49 -7.56
CA TRP A 455 27.64 11.13 -6.23
C TRP A 455 28.81 10.14 -6.27
N LEU A 456 28.88 9.30 -7.31
CA LEU A 456 30.01 8.40 -7.55
C LEU A 456 31.35 9.17 -7.57
N PHE A 457 31.33 10.41 -8.07
CA PHE A 457 32.48 11.30 -8.22
C PHE A 457 32.53 12.40 -7.15
N ARG A 458 31.88 12.23 -5.99
CA ARG A 458 31.81 13.26 -4.92
C ARG A 458 33.18 13.77 -4.43
N HIS A 459 34.24 12.97 -4.61
CA HIS A 459 35.62 13.32 -4.25
C HIS A 459 36.37 14.06 -5.37
N ASP A 460 35.83 14.07 -6.60
CA ASP A 460 36.33 14.83 -7.75
C ASP A 460 35.27 15.86 -8.19
N ARG A 461 35.22 16.99 -7.48
CA ARG A 461 34.25 18.05 -7.76
C ARG A 461 34.39 18.63 -9.16
N ALA A 462 35.59 18.68 -9.71
CA ALA A 462 35.84 19.20 -11.04
C ALA A 462 35.30 18.24 -12.11
N GLY A 463 35.59 16.94 -11.98
CA GLY A 463 35.07 15.90 -12.87
C GLY A 463 33.56 15.71 -12.76
N ALA A 464 32.98 15.80 -11.55
CA ALA A 464 31.53 15.76 -11.36
C ALA A 464 30.85 16.94 -12.09
N LYS A 465 31.39 18.15 -11.94
CA LYS A 465 30.88 19.34 -12.65
C LYS A 465 30.99 19.20 -14.16
N ALA A 466 32.14 18.76 -14.68
CA ALA A 466 32.34 18.56 -16.11
C ALA A 466 31.34 17.55 -16.72
N ARG A 467 31.03 16.47 -15.99
CA ARG A 467 30.03 15.48 -16.39
C ARG A 467 28.61 16.07 -16.40
N ILE A 468 28.24 16.83 -15.37
CA ILE A 468 26.95 17.54 -15.30
C ILE A 468 26.83 18.54 -16.45
N ASP A 469 27.87 19.31 -16.73
CA ASP A 469 27.89 20.26 -17.84
C ASP A 469 27.75 19.54 -19.21
N SER A 470 28.40 18.38 -19.36
CA SER A 470 28.26 17.54 -20.56
C SER A 470 26.86 16.92 -20.69
N ALA A 471 26.22 16.51 -19.60
CA ALA A 471 24.87 15.98 -19.63
C ALA A 471 23.86 17.08 -20.04
N ARG A 472 24.04 18.31 -19.56
CA ARG A 472 23.19 19.46 -19.91
C ARG A 472 23.38 19.94 -21.34
N SER A 473 24.58 19.80 -21.90
CA SER A 473 24.80 20.11 -23.32
C SER A 473 24.17 19.07 -24.25
N LYS A 474 24.11 17.80 -23.83
CA LYS A 474 23.42 16.72 -24.57
C LYS A 474 21.90 16.86 -24.55
N PHE A 475 21.34 17.34 -23.43
CA PHE A 475 19.89 17.54 -23.28
C PHE A 475 19.59 19.02 -22.99
N PRO A 476 19.49 19.89 -24.02
CA PRO A 476 19.36 21.35 -23.83
C PRO A 476 18.14 21.78 -23.01
N ILE A 477 17.10 20.95 -22.95
CA ILE A 477 15.94 21.22 -22.11
C ILE A 477 16.28 21.21 -20.61
N LEU A 478 17.26 20.42 -20.19
CA LEU A 478 17.70 20.34 -18.79
C LEU A 478 18.41 21.61 -18.34
N GLU A 479 19.12 22.31 -19.23
CA GLU A 479 19.72 23.62 -18.91
C GLU A 479 18.63 24.69 -18.77
N ARG A 480 17.63 24.70 -19.65
CA ARG A 480 16.51 25.66 -19.60
C ARG A 480 15.68 25.51 -18.33
N ARG A 481 15.48 24.28 -17.86
CA ARG A 481 14.65 23.95 -16.68
C ARG A 481 15.48 23.56 -15.46
N ARG A 482 16.75 23.99 -15.38
CA ARG A 482 17.70 23.53 -14.35
C ARG A 482 17.25 23.74 -12.89
N HIS A 483 16.42 24.77 -12.67
CA HIS A 483 15.92 25.17 -11.35
C HIS A 483 14.50 24.69 -11.06
N ASP A 484 13.86 24.05 -12.04
CA ASP A 484 12.50 23.53 -11.88
C ASP A 484 12.57 22.17 -11.17
N PRO A 485 11.64 21.88 -10.25
CA PRO A 485 11.43 20.53 -9.72
C PRO A 485 11.22 19.51 -10.84
N ALA A 486 11.77 18.31 -10.70
CA ALA A 486 11.61 17.25 -11.70
C ALA A 486 10.14 16.83 -11.88
N ALA A 487 9.30 16.98 -10.86
CA ALA A 487 7.85 16.76 -10.94
C ALA A 487 7.15 17.64 -11.99
N ASP A 488 7.68 18.84 -12.25
CA ASP A 488 7.09 19.83 -13.17
C ASP A 488 7.53 19.61 -14.63
N LEU A 489 8.41 18.63 -14.87
CA LEU A 489 8.83 18.20 -16.20
C LEU A 489 7.80 17.29 -16.84
N SER A 490 7.65 17.36 -18.16
CA SER A 490 6.85 16.37 -18.90
C SER A 490 7.48 14.98 -18.81
N GLY A 491 6.70 13.90 -19.00
CA GLY A 491 7.23 12.53 -18.92
C GLY A 491 8.46 12.30 -19.81
N GLY A 492 8.48 12.90 -21.02
CA GLY A 492 9.64 12.85 -21.91
C GLY A 492 10.87 13.56 -21.38
N GLN A 493 10.67 14.73 -20.76
CA GLN A 493 11.74 15.49 -20.11
C GLN A 493 12.28 14.79 -18.87
N GLN A 494 11.41 14.12 -18.10
CA GLN A 494 11.82 13.27 -16.98
C GLN A 494 12.65 12.09 -17.46
N GLN A 495 12.29 11.49 -18.60
CA GLN A 495 13.05 10.39 -19.19
C GLN A 495 14.42 10.85 -19.72
N GLN A 496 14.50 12.05 -20.32
CA GLN A 496 15.76 12.68 -20.69
C GLN A 496 16.63 12.97 -19.45
N LEU A 497 16.05 13.43 -18.35
CA LEU A 497 16.77 13.62 -17.08
C LEU A 497 17.27 12.29 -16.50
N ALA A 498 16.45 11.24 -16.49
CA ALA A 498 16.85 9.91 -16.02
C ALA A 498 17.98 9.32 -16.87
N LEU A 499 17.92 9.46 -18.20
CA LEU A 499 18.99 9.06 -19.10
C LEU A 499 20.26 9.91 -18.85
N ALA A 500 20.12 11.22 -18.72
CA ALA A 500 21.23 12.12 -18.38
C ALA A 500 21.91 11.71 -17.06
N MET A 501 21.13 11.37 -16.04
CA MET A 501 21.62 10.87 -14.76
C MET A 501 22.42 9.57 -14.92
N ALA A 502 21.91 8.61 -15.70
CA ALA A 502 22.61 7.35 -15.96
C ALA A 502 23.95 7.58 -16.69
N LEU A 503 23.98 8.53 -17.63
CA LEU A 503 25.17 8.84 -18.42
C LEU A 503 26.28 9.54 -17.65
N LEU A 504 25.99 10.15 -16.49
CA LEU A 504 27.01 10.76 -15.65
C LEU A 504 28.06 9.75 -15.19
N ALA A 505 27.66 8.48 -15.02
CA ALA A 505 28.57 7.41 -14.61
C ALA A 505 29.45 6.88 -15.75
N GLU A 506 29.28 7.37 -16.98
CA GLU A 506 30.01 6.91 -18.18
C GLU A 506 29.98 5.37 -18.33
N PRO A 507 28.77 4.78 -18.47
CA PRO A 507 28.61 3.34 -18.42
C PRO A 507 29.31 2.61 -19.57
N ASP A 508 29.95 1.47 -19.26
CA ASP A 508 30.35 0.46 -20.24
C ASP A 508 29.14 -0.41 -20.64
N LEU A 509 28.22 -0.62 -19.70
CA LEU A 509 26.94 -1.33 -19.86
C LEU A 509 25.79 -0.48 -19.32
N LEU A 510 24.90 -0.05 -20.21
CA LEU A 510 23.67 0.66 -19.88
C LEU A 510 22.47 -0.28 -19.96
N LEU A 511 21.79 -0.51 -18.84
CA LEU A 511 20.56 -1.28 -18.76
C LEU A 511 19.37 -0.32 -18.76
N VAL A 512 18.55 -0.37 -19.79
CA VAL A 512 17.38 0.51 -19.95
C VAL A 512 16.12 -0.31 -19.78
N ASP A 513 15.33 0.00 -18.74
CA ASP A 513 14.06 -0.66 -18.45
C ASP A 513 12.92 0.27 -18.90
N GLU A 514 12.25 -0.06 -20.02
CA GLU A 514 11.09 0.66 -20.58
C GLU A 514 11.37 2.15 -20.90
N LEU A 515 11.94 2.41 -22.08
CA LEU A 515 12.25 3.78 -22.51
C LEU A 515 11.03 4.52 -23.06
N SER A 516 10.17 3.81 -23.80
CA SER A 516 9.11 4.42 -24.63
C SER A 516 7.74 4.57 -23.96
N LEU A 517 7.52 3.95 -22.80
CA LEU A 517 6.20 3.85 -22.19
C LEU A 517 5.64 5.24 -21.83
N GLY A 518 4.48 5.56 -22.41
CA GLY A 518 3.75 6.78 -22.06
C GLY A 518 4.32 8.08 -22.62
N LEU A 519 5.23 8.00 -23.60
CA LEU A 519 5.86 9.15 -24.26
C LEU A 519 5.27 9.42 -25.65
N ALA A 520 5.36 10.66 -26.10
CA ALA A 520 4.99 11.03 -27.46
C ALA A 520 5.97 10.41 -28.49
N PRO A 521 5.52 9.97 -29.69
CA PRO A 521 6.37 9.29 -30.68
C PRO A 521 7.66 10.04 -31.04
N VAL A 522 7.59 11.37 -31.19
CA VAL A 522 8.75 12.22 -31.50
C VAL A 522 9.82 12.16 -30.39
N VAL A 523 9.41 12.11 -29.12
CA VAL A 523 10.32 12.00 -27.98
C VAL A 523 10.97 10.61 -27.94
N VAL A 524 10.20 9.57 -28.27
CA VAL A 524 10.72 8.21 -28.39
C VAL A 524 11.79 8.16 -29.47
N GLU A 525 11.54 8.72 -30.66
CA GLU A 525 12.53 8.79 -31.73
C GLU A 525 13.82 9.52 -31.31
N GLU A 526 13.70 10.66 -30.63
CA GLU A 526 14.84 11.42 -30.11
C GLU A 526 15.67 10.58 -29.13
N LEU A 527 15.02 9.91 -28.16
CA LEU A 527 15.71 9.05 -27.18
C LEU A 527 16.37 7.83 -27.83
N LEU A 528 15.72 7.21 -28.82
CA LEU A 528 16.28 6.09 -29.56
C LEU A 528 17.50 6.49 -30.40
N GLN A 529 17.50 7.70 -30.98
CA GLN A 529 18.68 8.25 -31.67
C GLN A 529 19.85 8.45 -30.71
N GLU A 530 19.59 8.93 -29.50
CA GLU A 530 20.63 9.06 -28.47
C GLU A 530 21.21 7.70 -28.05
N LEU A 531 20.38 6.66 -27.87
CA LEU A 531 20.88 5.30 -27.60
C LEU A 531 21.79 4.77 -28.72
N ARG A 532 21.44 5.02 -29.99
CA ARG A 532 22.31 4.66 -31.13
C ARG A 532 23.63 5.42 -31.08
N CYS A 533 23.59 6.73 -30.83
CA CYS A 533 24.79 7.56 -30.70
C CYS A 533 25.71 7.06 -29.57
N LEU A 534 25.15 6.59 -28.45
CA LEU A 534 25.89 6.00 -27.35
C LEU A 534 26.53 4.66 -27.71
N ARG A 535 25.79 3.78 -28.40
CA ARG A 535 26.32 2.53 -28.93
C ARG A 535 27.48 2.77 -29.89
N ASP A 536 27.33 3.72 -30.82
CA ASP A 536 28.35 4.04 -31.82
C ASP A 536 29.64 4.61 -31.17
N ARG A 537 29.55 5.12 -29.95
CA ARG A 537 30.69 5.54 -29.10
C ARG A 537 31.27 4.40 -28.26
N GLY A 538 30.74 3.19 -28.37
CA GLY A 538 31.24 1.97 -27.71
C GLY A 538 30.48 1.55 -26.45
N THR A 539 29.36 2.19 -26.10
CA THR A 539 28.54 1.79 -24.95
C THR A 539 27.76 0.51 -25.29
N THR A 540 27.78 -0.50 -24.42
CA THR A 540 26.92 -1.68 -24.56
C THR A 540 25.56 -1.38 -23.96
N ILE A 541 24.46 -1.73 -24.62
CA ILE A 541 23.12 -1.37 -24.14
C ILE A 541 22.23 -2.60 -24.12
N VAL A 542 21.51 -2.80 -23.02
CA VAL A 542 20.42 -3.78 -22.93
C VAL A 542 19.13 -3.01 -22.75
N VAL A 543 18.19 -3.18 -23.66
CA VAL A 543 16.94 -2.43 -23.67
C VAL A 543 15.77 -3.38 -23.47
N VAL A 544 14.95 -3.12 -22.44
CA VAL A 544 13.63 -3.71 -22.30
C VAL A 544 12.62 -2.76 -22.91
N GLU A 545 11.87 -3.26 -23.89
CA GLU A 545 10.81 -2.49 -24.54
C GLU A 545 9.55 -3.33 -24.65
N GLN A 546 8.40 -2.69 -24.43
CA GLN A 546 7.09 -3.33 -24.62
C GLN A 546 6.72 -3.38 -26.10
N SER A 547 7.14 -2.38 -26.87
CA SER A 547 6.95 -2.34 -28.32
C SER A 547 8.04 -3.12 -29.03
N VAL A 548 7.66 -4.28 -29.58
CA VAL A 548 8.57 -5.14 -30.35
C VAL A 548 9.17 -4.40 -31.55
N ASN A 549 8.34 -3.63 -32.27
CA ASN A 549 8.79 -2.89 -33.44
C ASN A 549 9.83 -1.82 -33.06
N VAL A 550 9.61 -1.10 -31.95
CA VAL A 550 10.55 -0.09 -31.45
C VAL A 550 11.87 -0.74 -31.04
N ALA A 551 11.81 -1.83 -30.26
CA ALA A 551 12.99 -2.53 -29.78
C ALA A 551 13.84 -3.09 -30.93
N LEU A 552 13.20 -3.78 -31.87
CA LEU A 552 13.91 -4.41 -33.00
C LEU A 552 14.46 -3.38 -33.99
N THR A 553 13.87 -2.19 -34.06
CA THR A 553 14.39 -1.10 -34.92
C THR A 553 15.75 -0.58 -34.45
N ILE A 554 16.09 -0.73 -33.16
CA ILE A 554 17.37 -0.24 -32.60
C ILE A 554 18.34 -1.34 -32.20
N ALA A 555 17.85 -2.57 -31.95
CA ALA A 555 18.67 -3.65 -31.44
C ALA A 555 19.48 -4.33 -32.55
N ASP A 556 20.66 -4.82 -32.20
CA ASP A 556 21.46 -5.70 -33.06
C ASP A 556 21.06 -7.18 -32.83
N HIS A 557 20.68 -7.51 -31.60
CA HIS A 557 20.24 -8.85 -31.20
C HIS A 557 19.04 -8.76 -30.25
N ALA A 558 18.15 -9.75 -30.26
CA ALA A 558 17.01 -9.78 -29.35
C ALA A 558 16.81 -11.15 -28.70
N TYR A 559 16.41 -11.13 -27.43
CA TYR A 559 15.98 -12.29 -26.66
C TYR A 559 14.48 -12.19 -26.38
N PHE A 560 13.75 -13.27 -26.58
CA PHE A 560 12.33 -13.35 -26.24
C PHE A 560 12.13 -14.19 -24.98
N MET A 561 11.51 -13.59 -23.98
CA MET A 561 11.19 -14.19 -22.69
C MET A 561 9.69 -14.49 -22.55
N GLU A 562 9.38 -15.64 -21.96
CA GLU A 562 8.01 -15.99 -21.58
C GLU A 562 8.01 -16.82 -20.29
N LYS A 563 7.20 -16.39 -19.31
CA LYS A 563 7.07 -17.06 -17.99
C LYS A 563 8.42 -17.29 -17.29
N GLY A 564 9.34 -16.34 -17.41
CA GLY A 564 10.64 -16.40 -16.73
C GLY A 564 11.70 -17.25 -17.43
N GLU A 565 11.45 -17.72 -18.65
CA GLU A 565 12.38 -18.51 -19.47
C GLU A 565 12.68 -17.82 -20.80
N ILE A 566 13.86 -18.05 -21.37
CA ILE A 566 14.21 -17.62 -22.74
C ILE A 566 13.66 -18.65 -23.72
N ARG A 567 12.77 -18.22 -24.62
CA ARG A 567 12.15 -19.12 -25.62
C ARG A 567 12.96 -19.20 -26.90
N PHE A 568 13.42 -18.06 -27.40
CA PHE A 568 14.25 -17.95 -28.57
C PHE A 568 15.05 -16.65 -28.56
N SER A 569 16.09 -16.59 -29.38
CA SER A 569 16.93 -15.40 -29.57
C SER A 569 17.52 -15.37 -30.97
N GLY A 570 17.87 -14.19 -31.46
CA GLY A 570 18.49 -14.04 -32.77
C GLY A 570 18.81 -12.59 -33.13
N ALA A 571 19.41 -12.39 -34.31
CA ALA A 571 19.66 -11.06 -34.85
C ALA A 571 18.33 -10.32 -35.08
N ALA A 572 18.29 -9.02 -34.77
CA ALA A 572 17.05 -8.26 -34.84
C ALA A 572 16.50 -8.16 -36.28
N ASP A 573 17.37 -8.02 -37.27
CA ASP A 573 17.00 -7.97 -38.69
C ASP A 573 16.32 -9.27 -39.17
N ASP A 574 16.82 -10.42 -38.73
CA ASP A 574 16.24 -11.74 -39.06
C ASP A 574 14.85 -11.90 -38.45
N LEU A 575 14.65 -11.39 -37.24
CA LEU A 575 13.37 -11.42 -36.53
C LEU A 575 12.35 -10.44 -37.14
N LEU A 576 12.80 -9.27 -37.59
CA LEU A 576 11.98 -8.32 -38.35
C LEU A 576 11.54 -8.89 -39.70
N ALA A 577 12.42 -9.64 -40.38
CA ALA A 577 12.13 -10.29 -41.66
C ALA A 577 11.19 -11.50 -41.55
N GLN A 578 10.93 -11.99 -40.34
CA GLN A 578 10.01 -13.10 -40.06
C GLN A 578 8.82 -12.63 -39.21
N PRO A 579 7.94 -11.74 -39.75
CA PRO A 579 6.82 -11.21 -38.99
C PRO A 579 5.88 -12.31 -38.52
N GLU A 580 5.74 -13.42 -39.24
CA GLU A 580 4.98 -14.61 -38.84
C GLU A 580 5.54 -15.29 -37.58
N LEU A 581 6.86 -15.30 -37.33
CA LEU A 581 7.47 -15.89 -36.12
C LEU A 581 7.20 -15.02 -34.90
N VAL A 582 7.40 -13.71 -35.05
CA VAL A 582 7.11 -12.71 -34.00
C VAL A 582 5.61 -12.67 -33.68
N ARG A 583 4.75 -12.70 -34.71
CA ARG A 583 3.29 -12.81 -34.53
C ARG A 583 2.88 -14.16 -33.99
N SER A 584 3.44 -15.27 -34.47
CA SER A 584 3.02 -16.62 -34.05
C SER A 584 3.48 -16.97 -32.65
N VAL A 585 4.54 -16.37 -32.09
CA VAL A 585 4.86 -16.56 -30.66
C VAL A 585 3.99 -15.69 -29.77
N TYR A 586 3.69 -14.44 -30.17
CA TYR A 586 2.67 -13.62 -29.50
C TYR A 586 1.26 -14.23 -29.62
N LEU A 587 0.96 -14.88 -30.75
CA LEU A 587 -0.33 -15.53 -31.06
C LEU A 587 -0.35 -17.02 -30.70
N GLN A 588 0.74 -17.71 -30.38
CA GLN A 588 0.72 -19.12 -29.93
C GLN A 588 0.18 -19.20 -28.52
N GLY A 589 0.51 -18.23 -27.67
CA GLY A 589 -0.19 -18.01 -26.40
C GLY A 589 -1.70 -17.80 -26.58
N ALA A 590 -2.12 -17.21 -27.71
CA ALA A 590 -3.51 -17.01 -28.11
C ALA A 590 -4.13 -18.23 -28.83
N LYS A 591 -3.39 -19.01 -29.62
CA LYS A 591 -3.85 -20.22 -30.33
C LYS A 591 -3.99 -21.43 -29.41
N GLU A 592 -3.09 -21.58 -28.43
CA GLU A 592 -3.27 -22.55 -27.34
C GLU A 592 -4.45 -22.16 -26.43
N ALA A 593 -4.70 -20.85 -26.24
CA ALA A 593 -5.88 -20.36 -25.55
C ALA A 593 -7.19 -20.52 -26.34
N LEU A 594 -7.13 -20.46 -27.68
CA LEU A 594 -8.27 -20.72 -28.59
C LEU A 594 -8.54 -22.21 -28.81
N GLY A 595 -7.59 -23.10 -28.48
CA GLY A 595 -7.72 -24.56 -28.64
C GLY A 595 -8.33 -25.27 -27.43
N THR A 596 -8.31 -24.65 -26.25
CA THR A 596 -9.03 -25.15 -25.08
C THR A 596 -10.30 -24.36 -24.89
N SER A 597 -11.42 -24.95 -25.31
CA SER A 597 -12.76 -24.45 -24.95
C SER A 597 -12.79 -24.20 -23.44
N PRO A 598 -13.06 -22.97 -22.97
CA PRO A 598 -12.97 -22.66 -21.56
C PRO A 598 -13.96 -23.53 -20.80
N ALA A 599 -13.49 -24.13 -19.71
CA ALA A 599 -14.35 -24.65 -18.66
C ALA A 599 -15.30 -23.50 -18.28
N ARG A 600 -16.59 -23.67 -18.62
CA ARG A 600 -17.64 -22.72 -18.26
C ARG A 600 -17.52 -22.40 -16.78
N VAL A 601 -17.20 -21.16 -16.46
CA VAL A 601 -17.51 -20.60 -15.15
C VAL A 601 -19.04 -20.50 -15.12
N ALA A 602 -19.68 -21.60 -14.74
CA ALA A 602 -21.10 -21.63 -14.44
C ALA A 602 -21.29 -20.92 -13.10
N VAL A 603 -21.44 -19.60 -13.15
CA VAL A 603 -22.21 -18.89 -12.12
C VAL A 603 -23.61 -19.49 -12.19
N ARG A 604 -24.07 -20.13 -11.11
CA ARG A 604 -25.38 -20.79 -11.05
C ARG A 604 -26.47 -19.80 -11.47
N ASP A 605 -27.23 -20.16 -12.50
CA ASP A 605 -28.53 -19.58 -12.79
C ASP A 605 -29.50 -20.00 -11.68
N GLU A 606 -29.93 -19.06 -10.84
CA GLU A 606 -31.23 -19.12 -10.20
C GLU A 606 -32.23 -18.25 -10.99
N PRO A 607 -33.49 -18.66 -11.12
CA PRO A 607 -34.41 -18.13 -12.11
C PRO A 607 -35.04 -16.81 -11.66
N GLY A 608 -34.34 -15.70 -11.88
CA GLY A 608 -34.91 -14.37 -12.03
C GLY A 608 -34.78 -13.97 -13.50
N GLU A 609 -35.87 -13.49 -14.12
CA GLU A 609 -35.93 -13.09 -15.53
C GLU A 609 -34.67 -12.33 -15.98
N VAL A 610 -33.85 -12.98 -16.82
CA VAL A 610 -32.80 -12.33 -17.59
C VAL A 610 -33.49 -11.46 -18.62
N ASN A 611 -33.78 -10.21 -18.24
CA ASN A 611 -34.09 -9.17 -19.20
C ASN A 611 -32.90 -9.08 -20.17
N GLY A 612 -33.18 -8.89 -21.47
CA GLY A 612 -32.16 -8.69 -22.50
C GLY A 612 -31.19 -7.53 -22.15
N PRO A 613 -30.17 -7.26 -22.99
CA PRO A 613 -29.13 -6.28 -22.69
C PRO A 613 -29.74 -4.98 -22.13
N ALA A 614 -29.21 -4.52 -20.99
CA ALA A 614 -29.74 -3.37 -20.28
C ALA A 614 -29.88 -2.20 -21.26
N ARG A 615 -31.11 -1.71 -21.45
CA ARG A 615 -31.33 -0.53 -22.30
C ARG A 615 -30.78 0.68 -21.56
N ILE A 616 -29.88 1.43 -22.21
CA ILE A 616 -29.38 2.71 -21.70
C ILE A 616 -30.58 3.61 -21.38
N GLY A 617 -30.68 4.03 -20.11
CA GLY A 617 -31.76 4.86 -19.63
C GLY A 617 -31.68 6.29 -20.18
N SER A 618 -32.80 7.00 -20.20
CA SER A 618 -32.84 8.41 -20.61
C SER A 618 -32.36 9.38 -19.52
N ASN A 619 -32.20 8.89 -18.29
CA ASN A 619 -31.77 9.69 -17.16
C ASN A 619 -30.24 9.75 -17.08
N VAL A 620 -29.72 10.90 -16.64
CA VAL A 620 -28.29 11.10 -16.38
C VAL A 620 -27.96 10.59 -14.99
N ALA A 621 -27.14 9.55 -14.92
CA ALA A 621 -26.63 8.97 -13.68
C ALA A 621 -25.58 9.88 -13.03
N LEU A 622 -24.64 10.40 -13.83
CA LEU A 622 -23.58 11.31 -13.40
C LEU A 622 -23.52 12.50 -14.36
N SER A 623 -23.51 13.73 -13.86
CA SER A 623 -23.17 14.92 -14.65
C SER A 623 -22.03 15.69 -14.00
N VAL A 624 -21.18 16.23 -14.86
CA VAL A 624 -20.04 17.06 -14.54
C VAL A 624 -20.17 18.29 -15.42
N ASP A 625 -20.27 19.47 -14.80
CA ASP A 625 -20.54 20.72 -15.50
C ASP A 625 -19.40 21.71 -15.20
N GLY A 626 -18.63 22.08 -16.23
CA GLY A 626 -17.56 23.07 -16.18
C GLY A 626 -16.48 22.83 -15.12
N LEU A 627 -16.10 21.57 -14.90
CA LEU A 627 -15.17 21.20 -13.82
C LEU A 627 -13.74 21.64 -14.16
N SER A 628 -13.09 22.35 -13.23
CA SER A 628 -11.73 22.85 -13.41
C SER A 628 -10.85 22.69 -12.16
N VAL A 629 -9.55 22.46 -12.38
CA VAL A 629 -8.53 22.54 -11.33
C VAL A 629 -7.16 22.91 -11.89
N SER A 630 -6.42 23.75 -11.16
CA SER A 630 -5.05 24.12 -11.48
C SER A 630 -4.06 23.74 -10.38
N PHE A 631 -2.88 23.25 -10.78
CA PHE A 631 -1.76 22.96 -9.87
C PHE A 631 -0.56 23.81 -10.27
N GLY A 632 -0.02 24.60 -9.34
CA GLY A 632 1.18 25.40 -9.60
C GLY A 632 1.05 26.38 -10.79
N GLY A 633 -0.17 26.80 -11.14
CA GLY A 633 -0.45 27.65 -12.29
C GLY A 633 -0.71 26.91 -13.61
N ILE A 634 -0.60 25.57 -13.64
CA ILE A 634 -0.95 24.75 -14.80
C ILE A 634 -2.38 24.24 -14.63
N ALA A 635 -3.26 24.54 -15.58
CA ALA A 635 -4.61 23.98 -15.62
C ALA A 635 -4.54 22.49 -15.98
N ALA A 636 -4.85 21.63 -15.02
CA ALA A 636 -4.82 20.18 -15.23
C ALA A 636 -6.16 19.63 -15.74
N VAL A 637 -7.26 20.29 -15.38
CA VAL A 637 -8.60 20.10 -15.94
C VAL A 637 -9.20 21.50 -16.12
N ASP A 638 -9.78 21.79 -17.28
CA ASP A 638 -10.24 23.12 -17.63
C ASP A 638 -11.61 23.09 -18.29
N GLY A 639 -12.66 23.34 -17.50
CA GLY A 639 -14.03 23.50 -17.96
C GLY A 639 -14.61 22.22 -18.57
N VAL A 640 -14.30 21.06 -18.00
CA VAL A 640 -14.78 19.79 -18.53
C VAL A 640 -16.26 19.60 -18.23
N ASP A 641 -17.04 19.42 -19.30
CA ASP A 641 -18.42 18.94 -19.27
C ASP A 641 -18.45 17.45 -19.64
N LEU A 642 -19.10 16.63 -18.82
CA LEU A 642 -19.24 15.18 -19.03
C LEU A 642 -20.54 14.69 -18.41
N SER A 643 -21.28 13.85 -19.13
CA SER A 643 -22.42 13.12 -18.56
C SER A 643 -22.26 11.62 -18.72
N VAL A 644 -22.94 10.82 -17.91
CA VAL A 644 -23.06 9.36 -18.03
C VAL A 644 -24.51 9.00 -17.77
N ALA A 645 -25.16 8.32 -18.71
CA ALA A 645 -26.55 7.88 -18.58
C ALA A 645 -26.67 6.59 -17.73
N ASP A 646 -27.88 6.30 -17.25
CA ASP A 646 -28.16 5.07 -16.50
C ASP A 646 -27.83 3.82 -17.34
N GLY A 647 -26.96 2.96 -16.83
CA GLY A 647 -26.51 1.75 -17.52
C GLY A 647 -25.62 2.01 -18.75
N GLU A 648 -25.07 3.22 -18.92
CA GLU A 648 -24.09 3.53 -19.97
C GLU A 648 -22.66 3.18 -19.51
N ILE A 649 -21.85 2.62 -20.42
CA ILE A 649 -20.40 2.54 -20.27
C ILE A 649 -19.76 3.66 -21.09
N VAL A 650 -19.17 4.63 -20.41
CA VAL A 650 -18.39 5.71 -21.03
C VAL A 650 -16.90 5.42 -20.88
N GLY A 651 -16.19 5.33 -21.99
CA GLY A 651 -14.74 5.18 -22.01
C GLY A 651 -14.05 6.54 -22.10
N LEU A 652 -13.09 6.80 -21.22
CA LEU A 652 -12.28 8.00 -21.23
C LEU A 652 -10.89 7.71 -21.77
N ILE A 653 -10.56 8.31 -22.91
CA ILE A 653 -9.29 8.16 -23.61
C ILE A 653 -8.53 9.49 -23.66
N GLY A 654 -7.23 9.45 -23.89
CA GLY A 654 -6.36 10.61 -24.03
C GLY A 654 -4.89 10.24 -23.79
N PRO A 655 -3.93 11.05 -24.24
CA PRO A 655 -2.50 10.82 -23.97
C PRO A 655 -2.19 10.92 -22.46
N ASN A 656 -0.98 10.51 -22.08
CA ASN A 656 -0.50 10.67 -20.71
C ASN A 656 -0.38 12.17 -20.37
N GLY A 657 -0.88 12.54 -19.18
CA GLY A 657 -0.97 13.95 -18.79
C GLY A 657 -2.17 14.70 -19.34
N ALA A 658 -3.10 14.06 -20.07
CA ALA A 658 -4.33 14.70 -20.56
C ALA A 658 -5.34 15.12 -19.47
N GLY A 659 -5.10 14.76 -18.21
CA GLY A 659 -5.98 15.09 -17.07
C GLY A 659 -7.00 14.00 -16.69
N LYS A 660 -6.90 12.78 -17.24
CA LYS A 660 -7.85 11.66 -16.98
C LYS A 660 -7.98 11.29 -15.51
N THR A 661 -6.87 10.92 -14.87
CA THR A 661 -6.82 10.58 -13.43
C THR A 661 -7.22 11.78 -12.57
N THR A 662 -6.79 12.99 -12.94
CA THR A 662 -7.16 14.23 -12.25
C THR A 662 -8.66 14.48 -12.29
N LEU A 663 -9.31 14.31 -13.45
CA LEU A 663 -10.76 14.40 -13.60
C LEU A 663 -11.46 13.38 -12.69
N PHE A 664 -10.94 12.16 -12.65
CA PHE A 664 -11.42 11.10 -11.78
C PHE A 664 -11.31 11.46 -10.28
N ASP A 665 -10.21 12.07 -9.85
CA ASP A 665 -10.03 12.56 -8.48
C ASP A 665 -10.97 13.73 -8.13
N LEU A 666 -11.29 14.60 -9.09
CA LEU A 666 -12.28 15.67 -8.91
C LEU A 666 -13.71 15.12 -8.81
N ILE A 667 -14.09 14.17 -9.66
CA ILE A 667 -15.43 13.51 -9.64
C ILE A 667 -15.61 12.70 -8.36
N SER A 668 -14.56 12.06 -7.86
CA SER A 668 -14.60 11.29 -6.62
C SER A 668 -14.31 12.11 -5.36
N GLY A 669 -13.92 13.38 -5.51
CA GLY A 669 -13.74 14.35 -4.42
C GLY A 669 -12.43 14.25 -3.65
N PHE A 670 -11.45 13.48 -4.15
CA PHE A 670 -10.10 13.42 -3.56
C PHE A 670 -9.31 14.70 -3.80
N THR A 671 -9.66 15.42 -4.88
CA THR A 671 -9.19 16.76 -5.18
C THR A 671 -10.37 17.72 -5.15
N ALA A 672 -10.21 18.88 -4.50
CA ALA A 672 -11.22 19.94 -4.54
C ALA A 672 -11.14 20.67 -5.89
N ALA A 673 -12.29 20.90 -6.52
CA ALA A 673 -12.36 21.67 -7.76
C ALA A 673 -12.26 23.17 -7.47
N ASP A 674 -11.61 23.91 -8.37
CA ASP A 674 -11.57 25.38 -8.33
C ASP A 674 -12.89 25.97 -8.86
N ALA A 675 -13.51 25.29 -9.81
CA ALA A 675 -14.79 25.65 -10.42
C ALA A 675 -15.54 24.40 -10.92
N GLY A 676 -16.83 24.59 -11.21
CA GLY A 676 -17.72 23.56 -11.76
C GLY A 676 -18.55 22.81 -10.73
N ARG A 677 -19.32 21.85 -11.20
CA ARG A 677 -20.29 21.07 -10.41
C ARG A 677 -20.23 19.59 -10.78
N VAL A 678 -20.43 18.73 -9.78
CA VAL A 678 -20.60 17.28 -9.97
C VAL A 678 -21.94 16.87 -9.39
N THR A 679 -22.82 16.24 -10.18
CA THR A 679 -24.11 15.73 -9.73
C THR A 679 -24.25 14.23 -9.96
N LEU A 680 -24.88 13.51 -9.03
CA LEU A 680 -25.18 12.08 -9.13
C LEU A 680 -26.68 11.87 -8.98
N HIS A 681 -27.36 11.36 -10.02
CA HIS A 681 -28.83 11.29 -10.12
C HIS A 681 -29.52 12.61 -9.72
N GLY A 682 -28.95 13.74 -10.15
CA GLY A 682 -29.44 15.10 -9.84
C GLY A 682 -29.08 15.63 -8.45
N HIS A 683 -28.40 14.85 -7.60
CA HIS A 683 -27.91 15.31 -6.30
C HIS A 683 -26.52 15.94 -6.43
N ASP A 684 -26.35 17.18 -5.97
CA ASP A 684 -25.07 17.88 -5.99
C ASP A 684 -24.06 17.27 -5.00
N LEU A 685 -22.92 16.82 -5.52
CA LEU A 685 -21.82 16.23 -4.77
C LEU A 685 -20.60 17.16 -4.65
N THR A 686 -20.62 18.36 -5.23
CA THR A 686 -19.44 19.22 -5.41
C THR A 686 -18.70 19.48 -4.09
N GLY A 687 -19.42 19.82 -3.01
CA GLY A 687 -18.83 20.06 -1.68
C GLY A 687 -18.70 18.82 -0.79
N THR A 688 -19.08 17.65 -1.29
CA THR A 688 -19.14 16.41 -0.50
C THR A 688 -17.79 15.68 -0.52
N ALA A 689 -17.29 15.31 0.66
CA ALA A 689 -16.05 14.53 0.79
C ALA A 689 -16.15 13.14 0.12
N PRO A 690 -15.02 12.49 -0.24
CA PRO A 690 -15.03 11.21 -0.96
C PRO A 690 -15.92 10.13 -0.33
N SER A 691 -15.83 9.99 0.99
CA SER A 691 -16.67 9.05 1.75
C SER A 691 -18.17 9.33 1.70
N GLY A 692 -18.57 10.59 1.50
CA GLY A 692 -19.97 10.96 1.27
C GLY A 692 -20.41 10.63 -0.15
N ARG A 693 -19.56 10.86 -1.15
CA ARG A 693 -19.82 10.49 -2.56
C ARG A 693 -19.95 8.97 -2.72
N ALA A 694 -19.06 8.21 -2.07
CA ALA A 694 -19.14 6.76 -1.99
C ALA A 694 -20.44 6.26 -1.36
N ARG A 695 -20.90 6.86 -0.26
CA ARG A 695 -22.22 6.55 0.32
C ARG A 695 -23.39 6.94 -0.57
N ALA A 696 -23.24 7.96 -1.40
CA ALA A 696 -24.28 8.40 -2.33
C ALA A 696 -24.47 7.46 -3.53
N GLY A 697 -23.53 6.55 -3.81
CA GLY A 697 -23.62 5.62 -4.95
C GLY A 697 -22.41 5.62 -5.87
N LEU A 698 -21.45 6.53 -5.66
CA LEU A 698 -20.28 6.66 -6.53
C LEU A 698 -19.13 5.73 -6.08
N GLY A 699 -18.95 4.61 -6.77
CA GLY A 699 -17.82 3.71 -6.55
C GLY A 699 -16.55 4.17 -7.27
N ARG A 700 -15.38 3.90 -6.69
CA ARG A 700 -14.07 4.15 -7.31
C ARG A 700 -13.11 2.99 -7.09
N SER A 701 -12.57 2.46 -8.18
CA SER A 701 -11.35 1.63 -8.18
C SER A 701 -10.14 2.53 -8.44
N PHE A 702 -9.00 2.21 -7.81
CA PHE A 702 -7.72 2.88 -8.04
C PHE A 702 -6.77 2.00 -8.85
N GLN A 703 -5.80 2.62 -9.51
CA GLN A 703 -4.67 1.95 -10.15
C GLN A 703 -3.95 1.04 -9.14
N ASP A 704 -3.54 -0.16 -9.57
CA ASP A 704 -2.86 -1.21 -8.77
C ASP A 704 -3.66 -1.92 -7.66
N ALA A 705 -4.98 -1.78 -7.60
CA ALA A 705 -5.81 -2.46 -6.59
C ALA A 705 -5.28 -2.24 -5.15
N ARG A 706 -5.14 -0.97 -4.75
CA ARG A 706 -4.58 -0.53 -3.46
C ARG A 706 -5.45 -0.93 -2.26
N LEU A 707 -5.58 -2.22 -2.01
CA LEU A 707 -6.31 -2.82 -0.89
C LEU A 707 -5.48 -2.80 0.42
N PHE A 708 -6.11 -3.24 1.51
CA PHE A 708 -5.56 -3.18 2.87
C PHE A 708 -4.71 -4.41 3.18
N GLY A 709 -3.38 -4.29 3.07
CA GLY A 709 -2.46 -5.42 3.23
C GLY A 709 -2.53 -6.14 4.58
N GLY A 710 -2.85 -5.42 5.66
CA GLY A 710 -2.98 -5.93 7.03
C GLY A 710 -4.38 -6.43 7.42
N LEU A 711 -5.33 -6.45 6.47
CA LEU A 711 -6.64 -7.06 6.64
C LEU A 711 -6.71 -8.40 5.91
N THR A 712 -7.55 -9.30 6.44
CA THR A 712 -7.90 -10.55 5.76
C THR A 712 -8.90 -10.31 4.62
N VAL A 713 -9.00 -11.25 3.67
CA VAL A 713 -10.00 -11.18 2.57
C VAL A 713 -11.41 -10.94 3.10
N THR A 714 -11.81 -11.68 4.13
CA THR A 714 -13.13 -11.51 4.78
C THR A 714 -13.30 -10.10 5.34
N GLU A 715 -12.29 -9.57 6.04
CA GLU A 715 -12.33 -8.22 6.61
C GLU A 715 -12.38 -7.13 5.53
N THR A 716 -11.67 -7.32 4.43
CA THR A 716 -11.63 -6.39 3.29
C THR A 716 -12.98 -6.33 2.57
N ILE A 717 -13.61 -7.46 2.29
CA ILE A 717 -14.98 -7.50 1.71
C ILE A 717 -16.00 -6.94 2.70
N SER A 718 -15.87 -7.25 3.99
CA SER A 718 -16.73 -6.67 5.04
C SER A 718 -16.65 -5.14 5.06
N LEU A 719 -15.47 -4.58 4.84
CA LEU A 719 -15.27 -3.12 4.78
C LEU A 719 -15.92 -2.50 3.54
N ALA A 720 -16.00 -3.21 2.42
CA ALA A 720 -16.65 -2.70 1.22
C ALA A 720 -18.18 -2.56 1.37
N LEU A 721 -18.78 -3.38 2.25
CA LEU A 721 -20.21 -3.32 2.62
C LEU A 721 -20.54 -2.22 3.64
N GLU A 722 -19.54 -1.48 4.12
CA GLU A 722 -19.67 -0.49 5.19
C GLU A 722 -20.72 0.59 4.94
N ARG A 723 -20.97 0.95 3.67
CA ARG A 723 -21.99 1.96 3.31
C ARG A 723 -23.43 1.52 3.59
N TRP A 724 -23.69 0.21 3.63
CA TRP A 724 -25.04 -0.36 3.82
C TRP A 724 -25.42 -0.51 5.30
N ILE A 725 -24.49 -0.19 6.20
CA ILE A 725 -24.71 -0.29 7.64
C ILE A 725 -25.32 1.02 8.13
N GLU A 726 -26.63 1.02 8.38
CA GLU A 726 -27.33 2.14 8.99
C GLU A 726 -27.25 2.11 10.52
N GLY A 727 -27.05 3.29 11.14
CA GLY A 727 -27.39 3.50 12.55
C GLY A 727 -26.44 2.98 13.64
N ASP A 728 -25.23 2.52 13.33
CA ASP A 728 -24.34 2.00 14.38
C ASP A 728 -23.34 3.04 14.91
N ASP A 729 -23.62 3.55 16.11
CA ASP A 729 -22.68 4.31 16.94
C ASP A 729 -21.54 3.41 17.45
N VAL A 730 -20.35 4.00 17.62
CA VAL A 730 -19.12 3.34 18.12
C VAL A 730 -19.39 2.55 19.42
N LEU A 731 -20.26 3.08 20.27
CA LEU A 731 -20.64 2.47 21.55
C LEU A 731 -21.46 1.20 21.35
N THR A 732 -22.39 1.17 20.39
CA THR A 732 -23.25 0.02 20.09
C THR A 732 -22.42 -1.18 19.63
N GLY A 733 -21.44 -0.93 18.76
CA GLY A 733 -20.49 -1.95 18.28
C GLY A 733 -19.50 -2.40 19.37
N ALA A 734 -19.01 -1.48 20.21
CA ALA A 734 -18.09 -1.81 21.31
C ALA A 734 -18.72 -2.70 22.38
N PHE A 735 -20.00 -2.46 22.73
CA PHE A 735 -20.74 -3.26 23.70
C PHE A 735 -21.45 -4.48 23.08
N ARG A 736 -21.32 -4.71 21.77
CA ARG A 736 -21.99 -5.79 21.01
C ARG A 736 -23.49 -5.86 21.33
N LEU A 737 -24.15 -4.70 21.32
CA LEU A 737 -25.59 -4.65 21.54
C LEU A 737 -26.34 -5.43 20.44
N PRO A 738 -27.56 -5.94 20.70
CA PRO A 738 -28.25 -6.85 19.78
C PRO A 738 -28.40 -6.32 18.35
N ALA A 739 -28.60 -5.01 18.16
CA ALA A 739 -28.69 -4.37 16.86
C ALA A 739 -27.38 -4.49 16.05
N ALA A 740 -26.23 -4.18 16.67
CA ALA A 740 -24.92 -4.32 16.04
C ALA A 740 -24.58 -5.79 15.74
N VAL A 741 -25.03 -6.73 16.58
CA VAL A 741 -24.84 -8.16 16.34
C VAL A 741 -25.70 -8.65 15.16
N GLY A 742 -26.91 -8.12 14.99
CA GLY A 742 -27.75 -8.37 13.82
C GLY A 742 -27.09 -7.88 12.54
N ALA A 743 -26.70 -6.60 12.50
CA ALA A 743 -26.03 -6.02 11.34
C ALA A 743 -24.72 -6.74 10.98
N GLU A 744 -23.89 -7.14 11.96
CA GLU A 744 -22.68 -7.94 11.68
C GLU A 744 -22.98 -9.33 11.12
N ARG A 745 -24.14 -9.93 11.44
CA ARG A 745 -24.54 -11.22 10.85
C ARG A 745 -24.94 -11.05 9.39
N ASP A 746 -25.76 -10.06 9.08
CA ASP A 746 -26.22 -9.79 7.70
C ASP A 746 -25.02 -9.51 6.78
N ILE A 747 -24.05 -8.72 7.26
CA ILE A 747 -22.78 -8.49 6.55
C ILE A 747 -22.01 -9.80 6.38
N SER A 748 -21.90 -10.62 7.42
CA SER A 748 -21.15 -11.88 7.34
C SER A 748 -21.76 -12.83 6.32
N GLU A 749 -23.08 -12.93 6.25
CA GLU A 749 -23.80 -13.74 5.26
C GLU A 749 -23.49 -13.23 3.84
N ARG A 750 -23.60 -11.91 3.61
CA ARG A 750 -23.28 -11.32 2.32
C ARG A 750 -21.80 -11.47 1.93
N VAL A 751 -20.89 -11.41 2.90
CA VAL A 751 -19.45 -11.65 2.67
C VAL A 751 -19.22 -13.10 2.26
N ASP A 752 -19.87 -14.07 2.91
CA ASP A 752 -19.72 -15.47 2.55
C ASP A 752 -20.27 -15.76 1.14
N GLU A 753 -21.39 -15.13 0.75
CA GLU A 753 -21.91 -15.19 -0.63
C GLU A 753 -20.90 -14.64 -1.65
N LEU A 754 -20.29 -13.49 -1.38
CA LEU A 754 -19.29 -12.89 -2.26
C LEU A 754 -18.01 -13.73 -2.32
N ILE A 755 -17.59 -14.32 -1.20
CA ILE A 755 -16.43 -15.21 -1.16
C ILE A 755 -16.70 -16.45 -2.04
N GLU A 756 -17.89 -17.02 -1.98
CA GLU A 756 -18.28 -18.16 -2.81
C GLU A 756 -18.36 -17.76 -4.30
N LEU A 757 -19.03 -16.64 -4.60
CA LEU A 757 -19.21 -16.13 -5.96
C LEU A 757 -17.88 -15.88 -6.68
N PHE A 758 -16.88 -15.35 -5.97
CA PHE A 758 -15.57 -15.03 -6.52
C PHE A 758 -14.53 -16.15 -6.33
N GLY A 759 -14.91 -17.31 -5.78
CA GLY A 759 -14.01 -18.45 -5.57
C GLY A 759 -12.90 -18.20 -4.54
N LEU A 760 -13.13 -17.29 -3.58
CA LEU A 760 -12.14 -16.83 -2.60
C LEU A 760 -12.08 -17.68 -1.32
N GLY A 761 -12.81 -18.81 -1.27
CA GLY A 761 -12.98 -19.62 -0.05
C GLY A 761 -11.66 -20.05 0.61
N ALA A 762 -10.67 -20.47 -0.18
CA ALA A 762 -9.34 -20.87 0.32
C ALA A 762 -8.52 -19.69 0.89
N PHE A 763 -8.87 -18.46 0.54
CA PHE A 763 -8.16 -17.23 0.91
C PHE A 763 -8.86 -16.44 2.00
N ARG A 764 -10.06 -16.85 2.47
CA ARG A 764 -10.92 -16.05 3.36
C ARG A 764 -10.22 -15.45 4.58
N SER A 765 -9.30 -16.21 5.18
CA SER A 765 -8.56 -15.81 6.40
C SER A 765 -7.12 -15.39 6.13
N LYS A 766 -6.67 -15.36 4.87
CA LYS A 766 -5.33 -14.85 4.50
C LYS A 766 -5.35 -13.33 4.46
N LEU A 767 -4.21 -12.72 4.80
CA LEU A 767 -4.00 -11.29 4.62
C LEU A 767 -3.94 -10.96 3.13
N VAL A 768 -4.53 -9.83 2.74
CA VAL A 768 -4.51 -9.37 1.34
C VAL A 768 -3.08 -9.07 0.87
N GLY A 769 -2.18 -8.68 1.80
CA GLY A 769 -0.76 -8.50 1.54
C GLY A 769 -0.05 -9.77 1.06
N ASP A 770 -0.56 -10.95 1.45
CA ASP A 770 0.04 -12.26 1.13
C ASP A 770 -0.50 -12.87 -0.18
N LEU A 771 -1.44 -12.20 -0.87
CA LEU A 771 -2.06 -12.69 -2.10
C LEU A 771 -1.22 -12.36 -3.35
N SER A 772 -1.30 -13.23 -4.36
CA SER A 772 -0.81 -12.92 -5.71
C SER A 772 -1.62 -11.79 -6.35
N THR A 773 -1.06 -11.13 -7.36
CA THR A 773 -1.69 -10.01 -8.08
C THR A 773 -3.09 -10.36 -8.59
N GLY A 774 -3.26 -11.49 -9.29
CA GLY A 774 -4.57 -11.93 -9.79
C GLY A 774 -5.59 -12.22 -8.68
N SER A 775 -5.17 -12.86 -7.58
CA SER A 775 -6.06 -13.12 -6.43
C SER A 775 -6.46 -11.83 -5.72
N ARG A 776 -5.53 -10.89 -5.57
CA ARG A 776 -5.80 -9.56 -5.00
C ARG A 776 -6.80 -8.80 -5.86
N ARG A 777 -6.70 -8.93 -7.18
CA ARG A 777 -7.65 -8.30 -8.11
C ARG A 777 -9.07 -8.88 -8.00
N MET A 778 -9.20 -10.18 -7.82
CA MET A 778 -10.49 -10.80 -7.54
C MET A 778 -11.12 -10.30 -6.24
N VAL A 779 -10.31 -10.05 -5.21
CA VAL A 779 -10.78 -9.42 -3.96
C VAL A 779 -11.24 -7.98 -4.21
N ASP A 780 -10.48 -7.20 -4.98
CA ASP A 780 -10.82 -5.82 -5.32
C ASP A 780 -12.16 -5.74 -6.07
N LEU A 781 -12.36 -6.63 -7.04
CA LEU A 781 -13.60 -6.76 -7.78
C LEU A 781 -14.77 -7.20 -6.88
N ALA A 782 -14.53 -8.16 -5.98
CA ALA A 782 -15.52 -8.56 -4.99
C ALA A 782 -15.92 -7.38 -4.11
N CYS A 783 -14.98 -6.53 -3.70
CA CYS A 783 -15.26 -5.30 -2.95
C CYS A 783 -16.07 -4.29 -3.77
N VAL A 784 -15.78 -4.12 -5.07
CA VAL A 784 -16.58 -3.27 -5.95
C VAL A 784 -18.02 -3.77 -6.05
N VAL A 785 -18.24 -5.08 -6.22
CA VAL A 785 -19.58 -5.67 -6.22
C VAL A 785 -20.26 -5.54 -4.87
N ALA A 786 -19.53 -5.75 -3.78
CA ALA A 786 -20.05 -5.59 -2.43
C ALA A 786 -20.52 -4.15 -2.18
N HIS A 787 -19.80 -3.18 -2.73
CA HIS A 787 -20.15 -1.77 -2.60
C HIS A 787 -21.47 -1.42 -3.29
N GLN A 788 -21.88 -2.18 -4.31
CA GLN A 788 -23.12 -1.93 -5.09
C GLN A 788 -23.25 -0.46 -5.53
N PRO A 789 -22.28 0.07 -6.29
CA PRO A 789 -22.34 1.45 -6.80
C PRO A 789 -23.43 1.61 -7.85
N THR A 790 -24.05 2.80 -7.91
CA THR A 790 -24.91 3.20 -9.02
C THR A 790 -24.09 3.73 -10.19
N VAL A 791 -22.94 4.36 -9.90
CA VAL A 791 -21.94 4.76 -10.90
C VAL A 791 -20.57 4.30 -10.43
N LEU A 792 -19.83 3.58 -11.28
CA LEU A 792 -18.52 3.04 -10.97
C LEU A 792 -17.43 3.69 -11.84
N LEU A 793 -16.44 4.28 -11.18
CA LEU A 793 -15.22 4.82 -11.78
C LEU A 793 -14.13 3.75 -11.78
N LEU A 794 -13.67 3.34 -12.96
CA LEU A 794 -12.58 2.37 -13.12
C LEU A 794 -11.37 3.03 -13.75
N ASP A 795 -10.28 3.10 -12.99
CA ASP A 795 -9.03 3.73 -13.41
C ASP A 795 -8.02 2.64 -13.81
N GLU A 796 -7.78 2.50 -15.12
CA GLU A 796 -6.88 1.54 -15.76
C GLU A 796 -7.01 0.10 -15.23
N PRO A 797 -8.20 -0.52 -15.32
CA PRO A 797 -8.41 -1.81 -14.72
C PRO A 797 -7.61 -2.98 -15.33
N THR A 798 -6.98 -2.81 -16.50
CA THR A 798 -6.03 -3.76 -17.10
C THR A 798 -4.57 -3.58 -16.70
N SER A 799 -4.22 -2.53 -15.95
CA SER A 799 -2.84 -2.29 -15.57
C SER A 799 -2.31 -3.40 -14.64
N GLY A 800 -1.14 -3.96 -14.96
CA GLY A 800 -0.44 -4.94 -14.13
C GLY A 800 -1.01 -6.37 -14.11
N ILE A 801 -2.02 -6.70 -14.95
CA ILE A 801 -2.57 -8.06 -15.06
C ILE A 801 -2.06 -8.79 -16.32
N ALA A 802 -2.11 -10.13 -16.30
CA ALA A 802 -1.66 -10.92 -17.45
C ALA A 802 -2.62 -10.75 -18.64
N GLN A 803 -2.12 -10.86 -19.87
CA GLN A 803 -2.93 -10.67 -21.10
C GLN A 803 -4.23 -11.49 -21.11
N ARG A 804 -4.16 -12.75 -20.67
CA ARG A 804 -5.34 -13.64 -20.56
C ARG A 804 -6.38 -13.15 -19.55
N GLU A 805 -5.94 -12.46 -18.50
CA GLU A 805 -6.82 -11.88 -17.47
C GLU A 805 -7.45 -10.57 -17.98
N ALA A 806 -6.70 -9.77 -18.76
CA ALA A 806 -7.19 -8.55 -19.41
C ALA A 806 -8.29 -8.85 -20.44
N GLU A 807 -8.12 -9.91 -21.24
CA GLU A 807 -9.16 -10.37 -22.18
C GLU A 807 -10.45 -10.82 -21.48
N ALA A 808 -10.34 -11.38 -20.28
CA ALA A 808 -11.49 -11.79 -19.46
C ALA A 808 -12.21 -10.60 -18.80
N LEU A 809 -11.57 -9.44 -18.72
CA LEU A 809 -12.10 -8.26 -18.06
C LEU A 809 -13.29 -7.65 -18.83
N GLY A 810 -13.25 -7.65 -20.16
CA GLY A 810 -14.33 -7.06 -20.98
C GLY A 810 -15.71 -7.67 -20.71
N PRO A 811 -15.88 -9.00 -20.86
CA PRO A 811 -17.12 -9.69 -20.50
C PRO A 811 -17.53 -9.48 -19.03
N LEU A 812 -16.55 -9.36 -18.14
CA LEU A 812 -16.79 -9.12 -16.73
C LEU A 812 -17.37 -7.72 -16.48
N LEU A 813 -16.84 -6.67 -17.13
CA LEU A 813 -17.34 -5.30 -17.02
C LEU A 813 -18.78 -5.19 -17.53
N LEU A 814 -19.08 -5.83 -18.65
CA LEU A 814 -20.44 -5.93 -19.17
C LEU A 814 -21.35 -6.68 -18.19
N GLY A 815 -20.89 -7.80 -17.64
CA GLY A 815 -21.63 -8.54 -16.62
C GLY A 815 -21.87 -7.75 -15.34
N LEU A 816 -20.92 -6.91 -14.92
CA LEU A 816 -21.08 -6.02 -13.77
C LEU A 816 -22.15 -4.96 -14.03
N ARG A 817 -22.08 -4.26 -15.17
CA ARG A 817 -23.10 -3.30 -15.59
C ARG A 817 -24.48 -3.92 -15.56
N ASP A 818 -24.64 -5.06 -16.21
CA ASP A 818 -25.95 -5.69 -16.40
C ASP A 818 -26.53 -6.24 -15.07
N ARG A 819 -25.69 -6.82 -14.20
CA ARG A 819 -26.13 -7.37 -12.91
C ARG A 819 -26.34 -6.31 -11.82
N LEU A 820 -25.51 -5.27 -11.79
CA LEU A 820 -25.63 -4.20 -10.81
C LEU A 820 -26.58 -3.09 -11.26
N SER A 821 -27.00 -3.09 -12.53
CA SER A 821 -27.69 -1.95 -13.16
C SER A 821 -26.92 -0.63 -12.96
N ALA A 822 -25.59 -0.71 -12.94
CA ALA A 822 -24.71 0.41 -12.66
C ALA A 822 -24.20 1.03 -13.97
N SER A 823 -23.98 2.35 -13.97
CA SER A 823 -23.25 3.02 -15.06
C SER A 823 -21.75 2.98 -14.80
N LEU A 824 -20.95 2.89 -15.85
CA LEU A 824 -19.49 2.79 -15.74
C LEU A 824 -18.82 3.97 -16.45
N LEU A 825 -17.86 4.59 -15.79
CA LEU A 825 -16.89 5.49 -16.42
C LEU A 825 -15.52 4.85 -16.29
N VAL A 826 -14.88 4.56 -17.43
CA VAL A 826 -13.68 3.70 -17.48
C VAL A 826 -12.55 4.42 -18.17
N ILE A 827 -11.41 4.57 -17.49
CA ILE A 827 -10.14 4.98 -18.10
C ILE A 827 -9.40 3.71 -18.48
N GLU A 828 -8.99 3.60 -19.74
CA GLU A 828 -8.20 2.47 -20.22
C GLU A 828 -7.15 2.91 -21.24
N HIS A 829 -6.04 2.16 -21.28
CA HIS A 829 -4.99 2.35 -22.28
C HIS A 829 -5.14 1.39 -23.46
N ASP A 830 -5.79 0.24 -23.26
CA ASP A 830 -6.11 -0.67 -24.35
C ASP A 830 -7.34 -0.15 -25.12
N ILE A 831 -7.06 0.49 -26.26
CA ILE A 831 -8.07 1.00 -27.18
C ILE A 831 -9.02 -0.11 -27.67
N SER A 832 -8.52 -1.34 -27.83
CA SER A 832 -9.32 -2.47 -28.31
C SER A 832 -10.33 -2.90 -27.25
N LEU A 833 -9.86 -3.03 -25.99
CA LEU A 833 -10.75 -3.36 -24.88
C LEU A 833 -11.81 -2.28 -24.69
N ILE A 834 -11.39 -1.01 -24.52
CA ILE A 834 -12.33 0.08 -24.21
C ILE A 834 -13.34 0.31 -25.33
N SER A 835 -12.92 0.22 -26.60
CA SER A 835 -13.85 0.35 -27.73
C SER A 835 -14.84 -0.81 -27.83
N SER A 836 -14.46 -2.01 -27.37
CA SER A 836 -15.33 -3.19 -27.39
C SER A 836 -16.41 -3.17 -26.29
N VAL A 837 -16.16 -2.47 -25.18
CA VAL A 837 -17.07 -2.44 -24.02
C VAL A 837 -17.84 -1.13 -23.89
N SER A 838 -17.29 0.00 -24.36
CA SER A 838 -17.90 1.32 -24.18
C SER A 838 -19.00 1.61 -25.19
N ASP A 839 -20.13 2.12 -24.70
CA ASP A 839 -21.23 2.63 -25.51
C ASP A 839 -20.86 3.98 -26.15
N ARG A 840 -20.06 4.79 -25.43
CA ARG A 840 -19.56 6.10 -25.86
C ARG A 840 -18.13 6.31 -25.40
N LEU A 841 -17.31 6.96 -26.23
CA LEU A 841 -15.97 7.43 -25.86
C LEU A 841 -15.96 8.94 -25.69
N VAL A 842 -15.11 9.41 -24.79
CA VAL A 842 -14.77 10.82 -24.58
C VAL A 842 -13.25 10.92 -24.65
N ALA A 843 -12.76 11.77 -25.54
CA ALA A 843 -11.34 12.03 -25.67
C ALA A 843 -10.94 13.30 -24.94
N LEU A 844 -10.00 13.18 -24.01
CA LEU A 844 -9.38 14.29 -23.30
C LEU A 844 -8.01 14.60 -23.88
N ASP A 845 -7.71 15.89 -24.02
CA ASP A 845 -6.36 16.39 -24.30
C ASP A 845 -6.13 17.70 -23.53
N GLN A 846 -4.95 17.84 -22.93
CA GLN A 846 -4.55 19.02 -22.13
C GLN A 846 -5.63 19.52 -21.14
N GLY A 847 -6.33 18.60 -20.49
CA GLY A 847 -7.35 18.92 -19.49
C GLY A 847 -8.71 19.34 -20.06
N ARG A 848 -8.94 19.25 -21.38
CA ARG A 848 -10.21 19.60 -22.04
C ARG A 848 -10.78 18.41 -22.83
N VAL A 849 -12.10 18.38 -22.98
CA VAL A 849 -12.78 17.43 -23.88
C VAL A 849 -12.57 17.90 -25.32
N VAL A 850 -11.97 17.02 -26.14
CA VAL A 850 -11.73 17.26 -27.57
C VAL A 850 -12.96 16.88 -28.37
N THR A 851 -13.43 15.65 -28.16
CA THR A 851 -14.58 15.09 -28.87
C THR A 851 -15.21 13.97 -28.04
N GLU A 852 -16.49 13.72 -28.27
CA GLU A 852 -17.23 12.63 -27.66
C GLU A 852 -18.20 12.00 -28.67
N GLY A 853 -18.48 10.71 -28.52
CA GLY A 853 -19.37 10.00 -29.42
C GLY A 853 -19.13 8.51 -29.46
N LYS A 854 -19.67 7.83 -30.47
CA LYS A 854 -19.46 6.39 -30.65
C LYS A 854 -17.97 6.07 -30.80
N PRO A 855 -17.49 4.93 -30.28
CA PRO A 855 -16.06 4.58 -30.32
C PRO A 855 -15.40 4.75 -31.69
N ALA A 856 -16.03 4.25 -32.76
CA ALA A 856 -15.49 4.37 -34.12
C ALA A 856 -15.31 5.84 -34.57
N THR A 857 -16.29 6.70 -34.28
CA THR A 857 -16.25 8.12 -34.66
C THR A 857 -15.17 8.89 -33.90
N VAL A 858 -15.00 8.59 -32.61
CA VAL A 858 -14.01 9.27 -31.76
C VAL A 858 -12.58 8.85 -32.13
N LEU A 859 -12.35 7.56 -32.38
CA LEU A 859 -11.02 7.03 -32.73
C LEU A 859 -10.55 7.47 -34.12
N GLU A 860 -11.48 7.76 -35.03
CA GLU A 860 -11.18 8.31 -36.36
C GLU A 860 -11.07 9.85 -36.37
N HIS A 861 -11.37 10.52 -35.24
CA HIS A 861 -11.37 11.97 -35.18
C HIS A 861 -9.96 12.55 -35.37
N PRO A 862 -9.74 13.50 -36.30
CA PRO A 862 -8.40 13.98 -36.64
C PRO A 862 -7.59 14.50 -35.45
N GLU A 863 -8.23 15.20 -34.51
CA GLU A 863 -7.56 15.74 -33.32
C GLU A 863 -7.21 14.65 -32.30
N VAL A 864 -7.99 13.58 -32.20
CA VAL A 864 -7.70 12.43 -31.33
C VAL A 864 -6.54 11.62 -31.93
N VAL A 865 -6.58 11.40 -33.24
CA VAL A 865 -5.49 10.75 -33.97
C VAL A 865 -4.20 11.58 -33.86
N ALA A 866 -4.28 12.91 -34.02
CA ALA A 866 -3.12 13.78 -33.89
C ALA A 866 -2.55 13.83 -32.46
N SER A 867 -3.40 13.83 -31.43
CA SER A 867 -2.95 13.81 -30.03
C SER A 867 -2.30 12.47 -29.65
N TYR A 868 -2.73 11.36 -30.24
CA TYR A 868 -2.15 10.03 -30.03
C TYR A 868 -0.94 9.71 -30.92
N LEU A 869 -0.94 10.14 -32.18
CA LEU A 869 0.13 9.85 -33.16
C LEU A 869 1.21 10.96 -33.23
N GLY A 870 1.02 12.08 -32.53
CA GLY A 870 1.94 13.22 -32.57
C GLY A 870 2.16 13.82 -33.97
N THR A 871 1.34 13.42 -34.95
CA THR A 871 1.47 13.79 -36.36
C THR A 871 0.17 14.41 -36.85
N GLY A 872 0.27 15.68 -37.26
CA GLY A 872 -0.81 16.40 -37.89
C GLY A 872 -0.42 17.85 -38.12
N ASP A 873 -0.74 18.39 -39.30
CA ASP A 873 -0.47 19.75 -39.80
C ASP A 873 -0.75 20.92 -38.83
N ALA A 874 -1.38 20.67 -37.68
CA ALA A 874 -1.52 21.63 -36.59
C ALA A 874 -0.16 22.09 -36.02
N THR A 875 0.86 21.23 -35.99
CA THR A 875 2.22 21.61 -35.54
C THR A 875 2.92 22.52 -36.56
N LEU A 876 2.62 22.34 -37.85
CA LEU A 876 3.14 23.19 -38.93
C LEU A 876 2.44 24.57 -38.93
N LYS A 877 1.12 24.63 -38.73
CA LYS A 877 0.40 25.90 -38.56
C LYS A 877 0.77 26.67 -37.28
N ARG A 878 1.28 26.00 -36.25
CA ARG A 878 1.82 26.64 -35.03
C ARG A 878 3.13 27.40 -35.29
N SER A 879 3.91 26.98 -36.28
CA SER A 879 5.16 27.67 -36.65
C SER A 879 4.88 28.99 -37.38
N ASP A 880 3.81 29.03 -38.19
CA ASP A 880 3.48 30.21 -38.99
C ASP A 880 2.76 31.30 -38.17
N HIS A 881 1.94 30.92 -37.18
CA HIS A 881 1.24 31.92 -36.35
C HIS A 881 2.12 32.59 -35.28
N GLU A 882 3.18 31.93 -34.80
CA GLU A 882 4.16 32.58 -33.89
C GLU A 882 5.11 33.55 -34.61
N LEU A 883 5.25 33.43 -35.94
CA LEU A 883 6.07 34.34 -36.75
C LEU A 883 5.34 35.63 -37.17
N GLU A 884 4.00 35.62 -37.27
CA GLU A 884 3.22 36.83 -37.60
C GLU A 884 2.93 37.74 -36.38
N GLY A 885 3.15 37.26 -35.15
CA GLY A 885 3.03 38.07 -33.94
C GLY A 885 4.29 38.86 -33.56
N MET A 886 5.38 38.72 -34.33
CA MET A 886 6.68 39.36 -34.09
C MET A 886 7.12 40.31 -35.22
N SER A 887 6.17 40.93 -35.92
CA SER A 887 6.43 42.07 -36.83
C SER A 887 5.77 43.36 -36.36
#